data_AF-A0A4U1MMZ2-F1
#
_entry.id   AF-A0A4U1MMZ2-F1
#
_cell.length_a   1.000
_cell.length_b   1.000
_cell.length_c   1.000
_cell.angle_alpha   90.00
_cell.angle_beta   90.00
_cell.angle_gamma   90.00
#
_symmetry.space_group_name_H-M   'P 1'
#
loop_
_entity.id
_entity.type
_entity.pdbx_description
1 polymer ?
#
loop_
_entity_poly.entity_id
_entity_poly.type
_entity_poly.pdbx_seq_one_letter_code
_entity_poly.pdbx_strand_id
1 'polypeptide(L)'
;MKKVSSVLVVVMIFTLLFSQLPMKEIQAAAGNVPENEVKLTSTSPIEGNFDDSEQVHWYKVQPSESEIRDYTHLRIKLQSEQELNVTVYSSLENAVDNRAFDRYMGFSYENEPAIIDFPLAWIGPYYIKVEHYGEERYPEEEYEEIDSEERASYTISYDGVSLAPSDYVMTEECPAELSTKERENGKLILKDLRSIRENVLAKTDKGKNLSELYYKSAPFISAKMVFSQSMEESVYQDLIQLKDLFADVAENGSASSYKVTQQDQKAIDRLYETAYDSVPAFLQKQIETTGKSVGISNLTQSTISSILTKAGFAAPKAGNRVIVKLKDNQKVSSITSKAQSYGVKAIDPLKANGAGFANMYVMEVGVSAKDYQASAKTLESASNNIAKLPEVDFVEPVQQYTVFTEDTHYPYQWSLNNNGDDGGTAGVDIQFEELQKWTNGKKLKETVIAVVDTGVDNTLADLSKSVDTSSAYNYIDRNSNALDDNGHGTHVSGIIAAEANNHYSMAGLSSHATIMPVKVLDASGYGDTEQIAYGIKYAVDHGAQIINLSLGGSYSRVIEYALKYANDHGVTIIAASGNDGFEEISYPASSKYTISVGATNRLDIVSDYSNFGEGLDLVAPGTDIPSIMPDGNVSYMTGTSMATPHVSAVAGILLSQNPELTPAQIHGILTKTAIDVVFDEQDNPYSDYEDYYYEEEEPYPIEEPVPGYDLVSGWGRLDAYGAVRALDGTNATMERISGANRYETAVNVSKKGWKKSDVAIIATGRNYPDALSATPLAHQNKAPLLLTDTNTLPDDVLNELDRLDVKQVILVGGKSAITTNVEKQLKSLNISFKRISGSDRYETSVNVAKQLAKSEQAVVTTGEGFADALSIAPIAASLNMPILLTKKSSLPQSVERYVKTTTMKEFFVIGGTSAIPNTVAKTLGKYERISGNDRYETNSNVIHYFANKLNMSTPLIATGSNYPDALSGSALAASKGTPVLLTHAKQAQVTTKKTISKYGAFANKYYIVGGKSALSDELVQSLFE
;
A
#
# COMPACT_ATOMS: atom_id res chain seq x y z
N MET A 1 3.64 -9.90 63.94
CA MET A 1 3.08 -8.66 64.52
C MET A 1 3.40 -7.51 63.58
N LYS A 2 2.35 -6.84 63.04
CA LYS A 2 2.22 -5.38 62.78
C LYS A 2 3.35 -4.68 61.99
N LYS A 3 3.16 -3.96 60.88
CA LYS A 3 2.04 -3.36 60.10
C LYS A 3 2.66 -3.07 58.71
N VAL A 4 2.06 -3.40 57.56
CA VAL A 4 1.21 -2.53 56.70
C VAL A 4 1.56 -1.03 56.74
N SER A 5 1.63 -0.41 55.55
CA SER A 5 1.93 1.00 55.24
C SER A 5 3.44 1.27 55.11
N SER A 6 4.02 1.42 53.92
CA SER A 6 3.82 2.62 53.09
C SER A 6 4.18 2.41 51.59
N VAL A 7 3.89 1.21 51.05
CA VAL A 7 3.87 0.92 49.59
C VAL A 7 2.75 1.69 48.86
N LEU A 8 1.92 2.43 49.59
CA LEU A 8 0.92 3.35 49.05
C LEU A 8 1.36 4.83 49.10
N VAL A 9 2.61 5.15 49.47
CA VAL A 9 3.08 6.54 49.64
C VAL A 9 4.13 6.93 48.59
N VAL A 10 4.90 6.00 48.02
CA VAL A 10 5.77 6.34 46.87
C VAL A 10 4.95 6.44 45.58
N VAL A 11 3.89 5.63 45.45
CA VAL A 11 2.87 5.78 44.40
C VAL A 11 1.95 6.99 44.66
N MET A 12 1.82 7.50 45.90
CA MET A 12 1.09 8.76 46.18
C MET A 12 1.95 10.03 46.18
N ILE A 13 3.27 9.94 46.34
CA ILE A 13 4.19 11.07 46.13
C ILE A 13 4.43 11.28 44.63
N PHE A 14 4.24 10.26 43.79
CA PHE A 14 4.18 10.44 42.33
C PHE A 14 2.81 10.91 41.82
N THR A 15 1.71 10.73 42.55
CA THR A 15 0.44 11.43 42.27
C THR A 15 0.34 12.83 42.89
N LEU A 16 1.39 13.31 43.56
CA LEU A 16 1.51 14.67 44.12
C LEU A 16 2.79 15.41 43.68
N LEU A 17 3.56 14.84 42.73
CA LEU A 17 4.66 15.52 42.04
C LEU A 17 4.45 15.69 40.53
N PHE A 18 3.30 15.24 39.99
CA PHE A 18 2.77 15.73 38.71
C PHE A 18 1.27 16.05 38.81
N SER A 19 0.82 16.55 39.97
CA SER A 19 -0.32 17.44 39.96
C SER A 19 0.11 18.73 39.29
N GLN A 20 -0.51 19.03 38.16
CA GLN A 20 -0.68 20.41 37.69
C GLN A 20 0.60 21.12 37.23
N LEU A 21 0.83 21.08 35.92
CA LEU A 21 0.87 22.35 35.21
C LEU A 21 -0.31 22.38 34.23
N PRO A 22 -1.44 22.98 34.63
CA PRO A 22 -2.20 23.79 33.69
C PRO A 22 -1.24 24.73 32.95
N MET A 23 -1.68 25.31 31.82
CA MET A 23 -1.26 26.67 31.47
C MET A 23 -1.34 27.50 32.76
N LYS A 24 -0.22 27.68 33.45
CA LYS A 24 -0.15 28.62 34.53
C LYS A 24 -0.10 29.93 33.78
N GLU A 25 -1.23 30.64 33.75
CA GLU A 25 -1.21 32.08 33.56
C GLU A 25 -0.29 32.64 34.65
N ILE A 26 1.00 32.68 34.36
CA ILE A 26 1.87 33.63 35.01
C ILE A 26 1.56 34.90 34.25
N GLN A 27 0.75 35.76 34.86
CA GLN A 27 0.69 37.16 34.51
C GLN A 27 2.07 37.75 34.84
N ALA A 28 3.06 37.45 34.01
CA ALA A 28 4.33 38.16 34.00
C ALA A 28 4.07 39.50 33.33
N ALA A 29 4.62 40.56 33.93
CA ALA A 29 4.41 41.93 33.49
C ALA A 29 4.60 42.04 31.97
N ALA A 30 3.62 42.66 31.30
CA ALA A 30 3.63 42.91 29.86
C ALA A 30 5.00 43.46 29.41
N GLY A 31 5.84 42.56 28.92
CA GLY A 31 7.00 42.91 28.12
C GLY A 31 6.50 43.11 26.71
N ASN A 32 6.42 44.37 26.26
CA ASN A 32 6.10 44.63 24.87
C ASN A 32 7.16 43.94 24.00
N VAL A 33 6.76 42.97 23.16
CA VAL A 33 7.58 42.53 22.03
C VAL A 33 7.91 43.81 21.23
N PRO A 34 9.18 44.23 21.14
CA PRO A 34 9.53 45.56 20.61
C PRO A 34 9.15 45.70 19.13
N GLU A 35 8.73 46.90 18.68
CA GLU A 35 8.50 47.19 17.25
C GLU A 35 9.77 47.01 16.38
N ASN A 36 10.96 46.86 17.00
CA ASN A 36 12.28 46.80 16.37
C ASN A 36 12.92 45.38 16.43
N GLU A 37 12.17 44.33 16.15
CA GLU A 37 12.70 42.95 16.05
C GLU A 37 13.79 42.82 14.97
N VAL A 38 14.86 42.10 15.31
CA VAL A 38 15.93 41.80 14.34
C VAL A 38 15.48 40.64 13.45
N LYS A 39 15.43 40.86 12.13
CA LYS A 39 15.13 39.81 11.17
C LYS A 39 16.32 38.86 11.04
N LEU A 40 16.11 37.60 11.38
CA LEU A 40 17.08 36.53 11.18
C LEU A 40 16.92 35.97 9.76
N THR A 41 18.02 35.73 9.04
CA THR A 41 18.02 35.11 7.70
C THR A 41 18.94 33.90 7.68
N SER A 42 18.63 32.90 6.85
CA SER A 42 19.39 31.64 6.77
C SER A 42 20.82 31.77 6.24
N THR A 43 21.23 32.96 5.77
CA THR A 43 22.51 33.15 5.06
C THR A 43 23.66 33.64 5.93
N SER A 44 23.42 34.12 7.15
CA SER A 44 24.48 34.65 8.02
C SER A 44 24.07 34.62 9.50
N PRO A 45 24.88 34.02 10.38
CA PRO A 45 24.70 34.15 11.82
C PRO A 45 24.75 35.62 12.26
N ILE A 46 23.93 35.98 13.25
CA ILE A 46 23.91 37.30 13.86
C ILE A 46 24.60 37.22 15.22
N GLU A 47 25.54 38.12 15.46
CA GLU A 47 26.14 38.33 16.79
C GLU A 47 25.24 39.24 17.63
N GLY A 48 24.97 38.83 18.87
CA GLY A 48 24.25 39.62 19.88
C GLY A 48 25.11 39.81 21.12
N ASN A 49 24.95 40.96 21.78
CA ASN A 49 25.63 41.28 23.03
C ASN A 49 24.63 41.97 23.96
N PHE A 50 24.46 41.47 25.19
CA PHE A 50 23.61 42.12 26.19
C PHE A 50 24.31 43.34 26.79
N ASP A 51 23.64 44.48 26.82
CA ASP A 51 24.02 45.67 27.59
C ASP A 51 23.56 45.53 29.05
N ASP A 52 24.18 46.27 30.00
CA ASP A 52 23.97 46.13 31.46
C ASP A 52 22.52 46.28 31.96
N SER A 53 21.61 46.80 31.14
CA SER A 53 20.18 46.98 31.45
C SER A 53 19.22 46.10 30.63
N GLU A 54 19.75 45.34 29.67
CA GLU A 54 18.96 44.54 28.73
C GLU A 54 18.97 43.07 29.15
N GLN A 55 17.78 42.46 29.25
CA GLN A 55 17.63 41.08 29.70
C GLN A 55 17.08 40.16 28.60
N VAL A 56 16.55 40.74 27.52
CA VAL A 56 15.85 40.00 26.46
C VAL A 56 16.16 40.59 25.09
N HIS A 57 16.55 39.74 24.14
CA HIS A 57 16.61 40.07 22.72
C HIS A 57 15.55 39.29 21.94
N TRP A 58 14.90 39.98 20.99
CA TRP A 58 13.86 39.40 20.14
C TRP A 58 14.30 39.34 18.68
N TYR A 59 14.12 38.17 18.08
CA TYR A 59 14.33 37.91 16.67
C TYR A 59 13.05 37.44 16.00
N LYS A 60 12.99 37.66 14.69
CA LYS A 60 11.87 37.25 13.85
C LYS A 60 12.34 36.49 12.63
N VAL A 61 11.68 35.38 12.36
CA VAL A 61 11.89 34.56 11.16
C VAL A 61 10.60 34.53 10.36
N GLN A 62 10.70 34.88 9.08
CA GLN A 62 9.63 34.67 8.11
C GLN A 62 10.11 33.62 7.10
N PRO A 63 9.62 32.37 7.18
CA PRO A 63 9.97 31.34 6.21
C PRO A 63 9.57 31.78 4.80
N SER A 64 10.46 31.56 3.83
CA SER A 64 10.16 31.70 2.41
C SER A 64 9.36 30.51 1.88
N GLU A 65 8.64 30.70 0.76
CA GLU A 65 7.93 29.59 0.08
C GLU A 65 8.87 28.44 -0.30
N SER A 66 10.13 28.74 -0.66
CA SER A 66 11.14 27.70 -0.90
C SER A 66 11.50 26.94 0.36
N GLU A 67 11.64 27.60 1.51
CA GLU A 67 11.96 26.92 2.76
C GLU A 67 10.80 26.03 3.22
N ILE A 68 9.55 26.49 3.07
CA ILE A 68 8.35 25.69 3.39
C ILE A 68 8.27 24.45 2.50
N ARG A 69 8.55 24.58 1.20
CA ARG A 69 8.52 23.45 0.25
C ARG A 69 9.67 22.47 0.46
N ASP A 70 10.86 22.97 0.74
CA ASP A 70 12.07 22.16 0.70
C ASP A 70 12.42 21.55 2.07
N TYR A 71 11.90 22.10 3.17
CA TYR A 71 12.23 21.71 4.54
C TYR A 71 11.00 21.46 5.40
N THR A 72 11.17 20.59 6.40
CA THR A 72 10.13 20.30 7.41
C THR A 72 10.27 21.19 8.64
N HIS A 73 11.48 21.67 8.93
CA HIS A 73 11.84 22.38 10.16
C HIS A 73 12.86 23.47 9.87
N LEU A 74 12.89 24.47 10.75
CA LEU A 74 13.99 25.41 10.90
C LEU A 74 14.80 25.01 12.14
N ARG A 75 16.08 24.74 11.97
CA ARG A 75 17.02 24.46 13.05
C ARG A 75 17.62 25.77 13.56
N ILE A 76 17.08 26.30 14.65
CA ILE A 76 17.65 27.45 15.37
C ILE A 76 18.88 26.97 16.15
N LYS A 77 19.99 27.71 16.06
CA LYS A 77 21.21 27.49 16.82
C LYS A 77 21.56 28.76 17.58
N LEU A 78 21.67 28.64 18.90
CA LEU A 78 22.22 29.69 19.78
C LEU A 78 23.51 29.17 20.40
N GLN A 79 24.60 29.92 20.29
CA GLN A 79 25.87 29.64 20.97
C GLN A 79 26.25 30.83 21.83
N SER A 80 26.50 30.60 23.12
CA SER A 80 27.09 31.56 24.04
C SER A 80 28.12 30.88 24.93
N GLU A 81 29.04 31.66 25.50
CA GLU A 81 29.94 31.20 26.56
C GLU A 81 29.29 31.32 27.95
N GLN A 82 28.19 32.07 28.04
CA GLN A 82 27.42 32.28 29.28
C GLN A 82 26.05 31.63 29.18
N GLU A 83 25.42 31.35 30.31
CA GLU A 83 24.09 30.76 30.34
C GLU A 83 23.05 31.72 29.72
N LEU A 84 22.50 31.30 28.59
CA LEU A 84 21.42 31.98 27.87
C LEU A 84 20.28 31.04 27.57
N ASN A 85 19.06 31.54 27.72
CA ASN A 85 17.85 30.80 27.37
C ASN A 85 17.41 31.21 25.97
N VAL A 86 16.97 30.25 25.16
CA VAL A 86 16.31 30.50 23.89
C VAL A 86 14.92 29.88 23.91
N THR A 87 13.94 30.61 23.38
CA THR A 87 12.59 30.09 23.17
C THR A 87 12.07 30.50 21.80
N VAL A 88 11.44 29.57 21.08
CA VAL A 88 10.85 29.80 19.75
C VAL A 88 9.33 29.72 19.85
N TYR A 89 8.65 30.75 19.36
CA TYR A 89 7.19 30.92 19.39
C TYR A 89 6.62 30.88 17.97
N SER A 90 5.50 30.17 17.81
CA SER A 90 4.80 30.02 16.53
C SER A 90 4.08 31.29 16.06
N SER A 91 3.79 32.24 16.96
CA SER A 91 3.07 33.47 16.64
C SER A 91 3.43 34.61 17.59
N LEU A 92 3.05 35.84 17.22
CA LEU A 92 3.22 37.02 18.07
C LEU A 92 2.41 36.90 19.37
N GLU A 93 1.19 36.37 19.28
CA GLU A 93 0.33 36.17 20.45
C GLU A 93 1.00 35.22 21.46
N ASN A 94 1.52 34.11 20.97
CA ASN A 94 2.27 33.16 21.79
C ASN A 94 3.55 33.77 22.37
N ALA A 95 4.24 34.63 21.62
CA ALA A 95 5.41 35.35 22.12
C ALA A 95 5.06 36.37 23.24
N VAL A 96 3.98 37.14 23.06
CA VAL A 96 3.49 38.13 24.05
C VAL A 96 3.03 37.45 25.32
N ASP A 97 2.32 36.33 25.19
CA ASP A 97 1.80 35.55 26.32
C ASP A 97 2.83 34.56 26.89
N ASN A 98 4.04 34.51 26.31
CA ASN A 98 5.11 33.59 26.68
C ASN A 98 4.68 32.11 26.67
N ARG A 99 3.91 31.71 25.64
CA ARG A 99 3.39 30.36 25.40
C ARG A 99 4.22 29.63 24.33
N ALA A 100 5.09 28.73 24.74
CA ALA A 100 5.81 27.82 23.85
C ALA A 100 5.77 26.39 24.40
N PHE A 101 5.92 25.39 23.53
CA PHE A 101 6.14 24.02 23.97
C PHE A 101 7.54 23.87 24.56
N ASP A 102 7.70 23.04 25.59
CA ASP A 102 8.98 22.82 26.28
C ASP A 102 10.11 22.43 25.30
N ARG A 103 9.80 21.66 24.26
CA ARG A 103 10.75 21.25 23.23
C ARG A 103 11.27 22.39 22.35
N TYR A 104 10.62 23.56 22.41
CA TYR A 104 11.03 24.79 21.74
C TYR A 104 11.64 25.80 22.72
N MET A 105 12.04 25.31 23.89
CA MET A 105 12.87 26.01 24.87
C MET A 105 14.22 25.29 24.96
N GLY A 106 15.30 26.05 25.11
CA GLY A 106 16.64 25.50 25.22
C GLY A 106 17.58 26.47 25.93
N PHE A 107 18.76 25.96 26.27
CA PHE A 107 19.79 26.70 27.00
C PHE A 107 21.11 26.54 26.27
N SER A 108 21.91 27.60 26.21
CA SER A 108 23.29 27.56 25.72
C SER A 108 24.22 28.03 26.84
N TYR A 109 25.39 27.40 26.95
CA TYR A 109 26.47 27.76 27.86
C TYR A 109 27.81 27.33 27.26
N GLU A 110 28.91 27.54 27.99
CA GLU A 110 30.29 27.25 27.55
C GLU A 110 30.40 25.89 26.83
N ASN A 111 30.76 25.92 25.54
CA ASN A 111 30.90 24.76 24.65
C ASN A 111 29.63 23.94 24.34
N GLU A 112 28.43 24.37 24.75
CA GLU A 112 27.17 23.70 24.42
C GLU A 112 26.16 24.65 23.76
N PRO A 113 25.93 24.52 22.43
CA PRO A 113 24.92 25.31 21.75
C PRO A 113 23.51 24.79 22.05
N ALA A 114 22.56 25.71 22.18
CA ALA A 114 21.15 25.34 22.12
C ALA A 114 20.76 25.07 20.66
N ILE A 115 20.22 23.88 20.38
CA ILE A 115 19.70 23.49 19.06
C ILE A 115 18.20 23.20 19.19
N ILE A 116 17.39 23.97 18.48
CA ILE A 116 15.94 23.79 18.44
C ILE A 116 15.52 23.52 17.00
N ASP A 117 14.96 22.34 16.74
CA ASP A 117 14.31 22.00 15.47
C ASP A 117 12.84 22.41 15.54
N PHE A 118 12.52 23.59 15.01
CA PHE A 118 11.17 24.16 15.03
C PHE A 118 10.40 23.84 13.74
N PRO A 119 9.22 23.19 13.79
CA PRO A 119 8.54 22.72 12.60
C PRO A 119 7.96 23.87 11.76
N LEU A 120 8.00 23.69 10.45
CA LEU A 120 7.31 24.55 9.49
C LEU A 120 5.85 24.12 9.42
N ALA A 121 5.09 24.41 10.48
CA ALA A 121 3.70 23.98 10.64
C ALA A 121 2.70 25.13 10.84
N TRP A 122 3.18 26.37 11.04
CA TRP A 122 2.33 27.55 11.19
C TRP A 122 2.58 28.55 10.07
N ILE A 123 1.57 29.35 9.74
CA ILE A 123 1.76 30.49 8.85
C ILE A 123 2.54 31.55 9.65
N GLY A 124 3.82 31.73 9.30
CA GLY A 124 4.70 32.68 9.96
C GLY A 124 4.18 34.13 9.92
N PRO A 125 4.81 35.02 10.71
CA PRO A 125 6.17 34.91 11.22
C PRO A 125 6.32 34.18 12.56
N TYR A 126 7.50 33.60 12.77
CA TYR A 126 7.94 33.01 14.05
C TYR A 126 8.82 33.98 14.83
N TYR A 127 8.78 33.86 16.15
CA TYR A 127 9.46 34.77 17.08
C TYR A 127 10.42 33.99 17.94
N ILE A 128 11.64 34.50 18.15
CA ILE A 128 12.65 33.87 18.98
C ILE A 128 13.05 34.84 20.07
N LYS A 129 12.98 34.40 21.32
CA LYS A 129 13.39 35.15 22.50
C LYS A 129 14.70 34.58 23.01
N VAL A 130 15.71 35.42 23.17
CA VAL A 130 16.97 35.07 23.85
C VAL A 130 17.02 35.84 25.16
N GLU A 131 17.22 35.18 26.28
CA GLU A 131 17.19 35.78 27.62
C GLU A 131 18.47 35.53 28.38
N HIS A 132 18.90 36.54 29.13
CA HIS A 132 20.03 36.48 30.06
C HIS A 132 19.56 36.90 31.45
N TYR A 133 19.67 36.00 32.43
CA TYR A 133 19.18 36.24 33.79
C TYR A 133 20.26 36.71 34.78
N GLY A 134 21.54 36.73 34.37
CA GLY A 134 22.68 37.05 35.24
C GLY A 134 22.89 36.01 36.36
N GLU A 135 24.06 36.00 37.00
CA GLU A 135 24.28 35.14 38.17
C GLU A 135 23.52 35.69 39.40
N GLU A 136 22.65 34.88 40.01
CA GLU A 136 22.10 35.17 41.34
C GLU A 136 23.23 35.21 42.36
N ARG A 137 23.63 36.41 42.77
CA ARG A 137 24.66 36.62 43.78
C ARG A 137 24.11 36.23 45.16
N TYR A 138 24.38 35.00 45.61
CA TYR A 138 24.16 34.61 47.01
C TYR A 138 25.11 35.42 47.92
N PRO A 139 24.61 36.17 48.91
CA PRO A 139 25.47 37.03 49.72
C PRO A 139 26.11 36.24 50.86
N GLU A 140 27.14 35.43 50.59
CA GLU A 140 28.04 34.96 51.66
C GLU A 140 29.52 34.99 51.25
N GLU A 141 30.26 35.80 52.04
CA GLU A 141 31.70 35.85 52.29
C GLU A 141 32.65 36.54 51.29
N GLU A 142 33.29 37.59 51.82
CA GLU A 142 34.33 38.43 51.23
C GLU A 142 35.52 37.61 50.71
N TYR A 143 35.71 37.53 49.39
CA TYR A 143 37.05 37.42 48.78
C TYR A 143 37.09 38.14 47.42
N GLU A 144 38.14 38.97 47.30
CA GLU A 144 38.79 39.58 46.12
C GLU A 144 37.93 40.05 44.93
N GLU A 145 38.07 41.36 44.60
CA GLU A 145 37.62 41.96 43.34
C GLU A 145 38.17 41.17 42.14
N ILE A 146 37.33 40.31 41.57
CA ILE A 146 37.48 39.84 40.20
C ILE A 146 36.76 40.87 39.32
N ASP A 147 37.56 41.61 38.56
CA ASP A 147 37.12 42.44 37.45
C ASP A 147 36.67 41.51 36.31
N SER A 148 35.38 41.20 36.24
CA SER A 148 34.77 40.56 35.06
C SER A 148 33.38 41.11 34.83
N GLU A 149 33.32 42.34 34.29
CA GLU A 149 32.22 42.77 33.42
C GLU A 149 32.24 41.97 32.10
N GLU A 150 32.21 40.64 32.14
CA GLU A 150 32.04 39.86 30.92
C GLU A 150 30.56 39.93 30.50
N ARG A 151 30.30 40.81 29.54
CA ARG A 151 29.00 40.95 28.89
C ARG A 151 28.64 39.64 28.18
N ALA A 152 27.40 39.19 28.34
CA ALA A 152 26.88 38.02 27.64
C ALA A 152 26.84 38.27 26.13
N SER A 153 27.77 37.63 25.42
CA SER A 153 27.82 37.63 23.96
C SER A 153 27.37 36.28 23.42
N TYR A 154 26.73 36.29 22.24
CA TYR A 154 26.25 35.07 21.61
C TYR A 154 26.14 35.21 20.10
N THR A 155 26.05 34.06 19.43
CA THR A 155 25.72 33.97 18.01
C THR A 155 24.40 33.21 17.85
N ILE A 156 23.49 33.74 17.03
CA ILE A 156 22.24 33.07 16.67
C ILE A 156 22.13 32.91 15.15
N SER A 157 21.69 31.73 14.69
CA SER A 157 21.41 31.44 13.28
C SER A 157 20.26 30.45 13.14
N TYR A 158 19.73 30.29 11.92
CA TYR A 158 18.88 29.15 11.60
C TYR A 158 19.23 28.55 10.25
N ASP A 159 19.01 27.25 10.10
CA ASP A 159 19.14 26.50 8.84
C ASP A 159 17.87 25.70 8.57
N GLY A 160 17.48 25.50 7.31
CA GLY A 160 16.39 24.59 6.96
C GLY A 160 16.82 23.12 7.05
N VAL A 161 16.00 22.27 7.68
CA VAL A 161 16.26 20.83 7.81
C VAL A 161 15.00 19.99 7.53
N SER A 162 15.21 18.82 6.95
CA SER A 162 14.15 17.83 6.67
C SER A 162 14.30 16.65 7.62
N LEU A 163 13.34 16.48 8.52
CA LEU A 163 13.26 15.41 9.51
C LEU A 163 12.10 14.49 9.14
N ALA A 164 12.26 13.20 9.41
CA ALA A 164 11.16 12.24 9.28
C ALA A 164 10.13 12.46 10.40
N PRO A 165 8.90 11.93 10.27
CA PRO A 165 7.95 11.92 11.38
C PRO A 165 8.58 11.31 12.63
N SER A 166 8.31 11.90 13.79
CA SER A 166 8.80 11.37 15.05
C SER A 166 8.00 10.14 15.50
N ASP A 167 8.67 9.19 16.15
CA ASP A 167 7.98 8.13 16.88
C ASP A 167 7.21 8.75 18.06
N TYR A 168 5.90 8.57 18.10
CA TYR A 168 5.11 8.96 19.27
C TYR A 168 5.43 8.00 20.43
N VAL A 169 6.07 8.52 21.48
CA VAL A 169 6.48 7.70 22.62
C VAL A 169 5.29 7.49 23.55
N MET A 170 4.50 6.45 23.31
CA MET A 170 3.82 5.72 24.40
C MET A 170 4.77 4.61 24.84
N THR A 171 5.23 4.69 26.09
CA THR A 171 6.29 3.83 26.63
C THR A 171 5.88 2.35 26.66
N GLU A 172 6.39 1.57 25.71
CA GLU A 172 6.62 0.12 25.88
C GLU A 172 8.07 -0.19 25.56
N GLU A 173 8.86 -0.55 26.58
CA GLU A 173 10.33 -0.56 26.51
C GLU A 173 10.90 -1.91 26.08
N CYS A 174 11.85 -1.88 25.14
CA CYS A 174 12.56 -3.05 24.60
C CYS A 174 13.69 -3.54 25.54
N PRO A 175 14.05 -4.84 25.59
CA PRO A 175 15.16 -5.41 26.40
C PRO A 175 16.52 -4.74 26.24
N ALA A 176 16.86 -4.30 25.02
CA ALA A 176 18.12 -3.60 24.77
C ALA A 176 18.08 -2.18 25.39
N GLU A 177 16.89 -1.59 25.47
CA GLU A 177 16.66 -0.29 26.09
C GLU A 177 16.67 -0.42 27.62
N LEU A 178 16.15 -1.52 28.18
CA LEU A 178 16.22 -1.83 29.61
C LEU A 178 17.65 -1.89 30.17
N SER A 179 18.64 -2.40 29.43
CA SER A 179 20.03 -2.52 29.91
C SER A 179 20.93 -1.32 29.65
N THR A 180 20.47 -0.37 28.84
CA THR A 180 21.29 0.78 28.38
C THR A 180 20.67 2.15 28.69
N LYS A 181 19.43 2.19 29.22
CA LYS A 181 18.55 3.37 29.27
C LYS A 181 19.14 4.62 29.94
N GLU A 182 20.05 4.46 30.90
CA GLU A 182 20.57 5.57 31.71
C GLU A 182 22.10 5.59 31.83
N ARG A 183 22.82 4.91 30.92
CA ARG A 183 24.27 4.74 31.05
C ARG A 183 25.02 5.45 29.93
N GLU A 184 26.18 6.02 30.26
CA GLU A 184 26.96 6.98 29.44
C GLU A 184 27.18 6.59 27.97
N ASN A 185 27.38 5.29 27.68
CA ASN A 185 27.59 4.79 26.30
C ASN A 185 26.33 4.14 25.69
N GLY A 186 25.25 3.99 26.46
CA GLY A 186 24.07 3.22 26.09
C GLY A 186 23.27 3.81 24.93
N LYS A 187 23.06 5.13 24.93
CA LYS A 187 22.31 5.84 23.87
C LYS A 187 23.00 5.74 22.50
N LEU A 188 24.33 5.82 22.47
CA LEU A 188 25.11 5.71 21.23
C LEU A 188 25.07 4.29 20.66
N ILE A 189 25.27 3.28 21.52
CA ILE A 189 25.18 1.87 21.13
C ILE A 189 23.78 1.55 20.58
N LEU A 190 22.71 2.04 21.22
CA LEU A 190 21.34 1.86 20.74
C LEU A 190 21.10 2.51 19.37
N LYS A 191 21.58 3.74 19.19
CA LYS A 191 21.50 4.46 17.90
C LYS A 191 22.21 3.68 16.79
N ASP A 192 23.41 3.18 17.05
CA ASP A 192 24.20 2.45 16.07
C ASP A 192 23.59 1.08 15.75
N LEU A 193 23.10 0.35 16.76
CA LEU A 193 22.39 -0.92 16.54
C LEU A 193 21.10 -0.75 15.73
N ARG A 194 20.33 0.32 15.96
CA ARG A 194 19.16 0.68 15.14
C ARG A 194 19.55 0.99 13.70
N SER A 195 20.61 1.78 13.51
CA SER A 195 21.16 2.07 12.18
C SER A 195 21.62 0.80 11.45
N ILE A 196 22.28 -0.14 12.12
CA ILE A 196 22.70 -1.41 11.51
C ILE A 196 21.49 -2.24 11.09
N ARG A 197 20.46 -2.32 11.94
CA ARG A 197 19.21 -3.03 11.63
C ARG A 197 18.56 -2.47 10.35
N GLU A 198 18.42 -1.15 10.27
CA GLU A 198 17.69 -0.45 9.21
C GLU A 198 18.49 -0.32 7.90
N ASN A 199 19.78 -0.02 8.02
CA ASN A 199 20.61 0.32 6.88
C ASN A 199 21.40 -0.88 6.34
N VAL A 200 21.59 -1.93 7.14
CA VAL A 200 22.38 -3.11 6.77
C VAL A 200 21.51 -4.35 6.70
N LEU A 201 20.91 -4.78 7.81
CA LEU A 201 20.19 -6.06 7.87
C LEU A 201 18.89 -6.04 7.07
N ALA A 202 18.15 -4.93 7.05
CA ALA A 202 16.91 -4.81 6.29
C ALA A 202 17.11 -4.86 4.75
N LYS A 203 18.36 -4.80 4.26
CA LYS A 203 18.66 -4.79 2.81
C LYS A 203 18.68 -6.17 2.16
N THR A 204 18.50 -7.25 2.92
CA THR A 204 18.47 -8.62 2.39
C THR A 204 17.47 -9.50 3.15
N ASP A 205 16.88 -10.49 2.47
CA ASP A 205 15.91 -11.41 3.07
C ASP A 205 16.48 -12.15 4.28
N LYS A 206 17.77 -12.53 4.22
CA LYS A 206 18.44 -13.19 5.35
C LYS A 206 18.66 -12.25 6.53
N GLY A 207 18.94 -10.97 6.31
CA GLY A 207 19.13 -9.99 7.38
C GLY A 207 17.80 -9.60 8.04
N LYS A 208 16.70 -9.59 7.26
CA LYS A 208 15.32 -9.47 7.78
C LYS A 208 14.95 -10.66 8.68
N ASN A 209 15.21 -11.89 8.25
CA ASN A 209 14.95 -13.09 9.06
C ASN A 209 15.78 -13.12 10.36
N LEU A 210 17.00 -12.58 10.35
CA LEU A 210 17.81 -12.42 11.56
C LEU A 210 17.19 -11.40 12.53
N SER A 211 16.65 -10.31 12.01
CA SER A 211 15.95 -9.28 12.81
C SER A 211 14.64 -9.82 13.40
N GLU A 212 13.92 -10.65 12.66
CA GLU A 212 12.72 -11.35 13.13
C GLU A 212 13.03 -12.32 14.28
N LEU A 213 14.11 -13.11 14.16
CA LEU A 213 14.57 -13.99 15.23
C LEU A 213 14.97 -13.23 16.50
N TYR A 214 15.54 -12.03 16.36
CA TYR A 214 15.81 -11.12 17.47
C TYR A 214 14.53 -10.74 18.21
N TYR A 215 13.48 -10.30 17.52
CA TYR A 215 12.21 -9.92 18.15
C TYR A 215 11.49 -11.10 18.80
N LYS A 216 11.51 -12.29 18.18
CA LYS A 216 10.97 -13.52 18.78
C LYS A 216 11.70 -13.93 20.06
N SER A 217 12.98 -13.60 20.16
CA SER A 217 13.83 -13.95 21.31
C SER A 217 13.83 -12.90 22.42
N ALA A 218 13.59 -11.63 22.05
CA ALA A 218 13.70 -10.46 22.91
C ALA A 218 12.88 -10.58 24.22
N PRO A 219 11.57 -10.92 24.22
CA PRO A 219 10.77 -10.99 25.44
C PRO A 219 11.33 -11.95 26.51
N PHE A 220 11.88 -13.09 26.07
CA PHE A 220 12.46 -14.08 26.98
C PHE A 220 13.77 -13.61 27.60
N ILE A 221 14.57 -12.88 26.82
CA ILE A 221 15.81 -12.27 27.27
C ILE A 221 15.52 -11.12 28.24
N SER A 222 14.55 -10.23 27.94
CA SER A 222 14.13 -9.14 28.85
C SER A 222 13.65 -9.70 30.18
N ALA A 223 12.78 -10.71 30.14
CA ALA A 223 12.22 -11.30 31.34
C ALA A 223 13.33 -11.82 32.28
N LYS A 224 14.36 -12.49 31.74
CA LYS A 224 15.49 -12.96 32.56
C LYS A 224 16.40 -11.84 33.06
N MET A 225 16.59 -10.79 32.28
CA MET A 225 17.39 -9.62 32.67
C MET A 225 16.72 -8.82 33.80
N VAL A 226 15.39 -8.62 33.74
CA VAL A 226 14.60 -7.95 34.79
C VAL A 226 14.74 -8.64 36.14
N PHE A 227 14.91 -9.97 36.17
CA PHE A 227 15.08 -10.74 37.40
C PHE A 227 16.55 -11.08 37.76
N SER A 228 17.53 -10.60 36.98
CA SER A 228 18.97 -10.90 37.17
C SER A 228 19.87 -9.70 36.87
N GLN A 229 20.10 -8.87 37.88
CA GLN A 229 21.00 -7.70 37.79
C GLN A 229 22.43 -8.06 37.33
N SER A 230 22.93 -9.24 37.68
CA SER A 230 24.26 -9.69 37.22
C SER A 230 24.31 -10.01 35.72
N MET A 231 23.19 -10.49 35.16
CA MET A 231 23.07 -10.76 33.73
C MET A 231 22.95 -9.46 32.94
N GLU A 232 22.14 -8.51 33.45
CA GLU A 232 22.02 -7.17 32.89
C GLU A 232 23.37 -6.46 32.80
N GLU A 233 24.18 -6.51 33.88
CA GLU A 233 25.52 -5.92 33.90
C GLU A 233 26.48 -6.60 32.92
N SER A 234 26.48 -7.93 32.84
CA SER A 234 27.35 -8.67 31.92
C SER A 234 27.05 -8.34 30.45
N VAL A 235 25.75 -8.27 30.10
CA VAL A 235 25.31 -7.90 28.74
C VAL A 235 25.74 -6.48 28.40
N TYR A 236 25.60 -5.54 29.34
CA TYR A 236 26.03 -4.16 29.14
C TYR A 236 27.54 -4.03 28.88
N GLN A 237 28.39 -4.74 29.63
CA GLN A 237 29.84 -4.73 29.43
C GLN A 237 30.25 -5.33 28.07
N ASP A 238 29.56 -6.38 27.63
CA ASP A 238 29.80 -7.00 26.32
C ASP A 238 29.38 -6.08 25.16
N LEU A 239 28.31 -5.30 25.34
CA LEU A 239 27.89 -4.28 24.36
C LEU A 239 28.87 -3.10 24.29
N ILE A 240 29.42 -2.65 25.42
CA ILE A 240 30.49 -1.64 25.44
C ILE A 240 31.71 -2.13 24.66
N GLN A 241 32.12 -3.38 24.85
CA GLN A 241 33.27 -3.95 24.14
C GLN A 241 33.09 -3.92 22.62
N LEU A 242 31.85 -4.00 22.13
CA LEU A 242 31.51 -4.03 20.70
C LEU A 242 31.14 -2.67 20.11
N LYS A 243 31.16 -1.58 20.90
CA LYS A 243 30.66 -0.27 20.48
C LYS A 243 31.35 0.28 19.21
N ASP A 244 32.67 0.13 19.09
CA ASP A 244 33.43 0.66 17.96
C ASP A 244 33.15 -0.14 16.67
N LEU A 245 32.87 -1.44 16.82
CA LEU A 245 32.38 -2.28 15.73
C LEU A 245 31.00 -1.80 15.29
N PHE A 246 30.08 -1.53 16.23
CA PHE A 246 28.75 -1.06 15.88
C PHE A 246 28.80 0.30 15.18
N ALA A 247 29.59 1.25 15.68
CA ALA A 247 29.77 2.56 15.04
C ALA A 247 30.30 2.44 13.61
N ASP A 248 31.35 1.64 13.37
CA ASP A 248 31.93 1.47 12.02
C ASP A 248 30.92 0.84 11.05
N VAL A 249 30.10 -0.10 11.51
CA VAL A 249 29.08 -0.76 10.67
C VAL A 249 27.86 0.14 10.47
N ALA A 250 27.46 0.93 11.46
CA ALA A 250 26.39 1.91 11.35
C ALA A 250 26.75 3.02 10.35
N GLU A 251 28.02 3.45 10.33
CA GLU A 251 28.52 4.47 9.42
C GLU A 251 28.78 3.92 8.00
N ASN A 252 29.47 2.77 7.89
CA ASN A 252 29.97 2.27 6.61
C ASN A 252 29.13 1.14 6.01
N GLY A 253 28.08 0.71 6.72
CA GLY A 253 27.17 -0.34 6.29
C GLY A 253 27.88 -1.63 5.87
N SER A 254 27.47 -2.20 4.75
CA SER A 254 28.05 -3.43 4.19
C SER A 254 29.49 -3.30 3.67
N ALA A 255 30.01 -2.07 3.58
CA ALA A 255 31.38 -1.76 3.20
C ALA A 255 32.33 -1.62 4.40
N SER A 256 31.83 -1.85 5.63
CA SER A 256 32.62 -1.81 6.87
C SER A 256 33.95 -2.56 6.74
N SER A 257 35.02 -1.84 7.10
CA SER A 257 36.39 -2.34 7.04
C SER A 257 36.91 -2.81 8.40
N TYR A 258 36.10 -2.64 9.46
CA TYR A 258 36.40 -3.09 10.81
C TYR A 258 36.76 -4.58 10.85
N LYS A 259 37.83 -4.92 11.57
CA LYS A 259 38.32 -6.30 11.74
C LYS A 259 38.02 -6.78 13.15
N VAL A 260 37.31 -7.90 13.26
CA VAL A 260 36.94 -8.49 14.56
C VAL A 260 38.19 -8.87 15.34
N THR A 261 38.35 -8.30 16.54
CA THR A 261 39.47 -8.59 17.44
C THR A 261 39.23 -9.85 18.27
N GLN A 262 40.26 -10.33 18.98
CA GLN A 262 40.09 -11.46 19.91
C GLN A 262 39.22 -11.12 21.12
N GLN A 263 39.11 -9.84 21.49
CA GLN A 263 38.25 -9.40 22.59
C GLN A 263 36.79 -9.30 22.13
N ASP A 264 36.55 -8.80 20.91
CA ASP A 264 35.22 -8.76 20.30
C ASP A 264 34.63 -10.16 20.14
N GLN A 265 35.43 -11.12 19.66
CA GLN A 265 35.00 -12.51 19.53
C GLN A 265 34.52 -13.08 20.87
N LYS A 266 35.24 -12.81 21.96
CA LYS A 266 34.86 -13.30 23.31
C LYS A 266 33.57 -12.66 23.81
N ALA A 267 33.31 -11.38 23.49
CA ALA A 267 32.06 -10.71 23.83
C ALA A 267 30.89 -11.25 23.01
N ILE A 268 31.10 -11.49 21.71
CA ILE A 268 30.12 -12.11 20.81
C ILE A 268 29.74 -13.52 21.29
N ASP A 269 30.72 -14.33 21.71
CA ASP A 269 30.48 -15.69 22.22
C ASP A 269 29.60 -15.66 23.48
N ARG A 270 29.88 -14.75 24.43
CA ARG A 270 29.09 -14.61 25.67
C ARG A 270 27.67 -14.10 25.42
N LEU A 271 27.50 -13.13 24.53
CA LEU A 271 26.17 -12.63 24.15
C LEU A 271 25.36 -13.72 23.44
N TYR A 272 26.00 -14.53 22.60
CA TYR A 272 25.37 -15.65 21.93
C TYR A 272 24.91 -16.74 22.93
N GLU A 273 25.77 -17.13 23.89
CA GLU A 273 25.40 -18.06 24.98
C GLU A 273 24.23 -17.51 25.81
N THR A 274 24.30 -16.23 26.17
CA THR A 274 23.24 -15.54 26.93
C THR A 274 21.90 -15.56 26.19
N ALA A 275 21.90 -15.28 24.88
CA ALA A 275 20.69 -15.34 24.06
C ALA A 275 20.15 -16.77 23.92
N TYR A 276 21.04 -17.75 23.73
CA TYR A 276 20.68 -19.16 23.59
C TYR A 276 20.05 -19.75 24.87
N ASP A 277 20.66 -19.48 26.02
CA ASP A 277 20.17 -19.98 27.31
C ASP A 277 18.90 -19.26 27.79
N SER A 278 18.60 -18.10 27.21
CA SER A 278 17.45 -17.29 27.60
C SER A 278 16.14 -17.68 26.95
N VAL A 279 16.18 -18.37 25.81
CA VAL A 279 15.00 -18.67 24.99
C VAL A 279 14.56 -20.14 25.08
N PRO A 280 13.28 -20.46 24.82
CA PRO A 280 12.79 -21.84 24.75
C PRO A 280 13.42 -22.67 23.61
N ALA A 281 13.39 -24.00 23.75
CA ALA A 281 14.10 -24.96 22.88
C ALA A 281 13.81 -24.80 21.37
N PHE A 282 12.62 -24.35 20.97
CA PHE A 282 12.28 -24.14 19.57
C PHE A 282 13.00 -22.91 18.96
N LEU A 283 13.26 -21.87 19.76
CA LEU A 283 14.06 -20.71 19.35
C LEU A 283 15.56 -21.01 19.43
N GLN A 284 16.01 -21.84 20.39
CA GLN A 284 17.40 -22.30 20.48
C GLN A 284 17.89 -22.94 19.16
N LYS A 285 17.04 -23.75 18.52
CA LYS A 285 17.35 -24.38 17.22
C LYS A 285 17.51 -23.35 16.09
N GLN A 286 16.73 -22.26 16.13
CA GLN A 286 16.82 -21.18 15.15
C GLN A 286 18.06 -20.31 15.39
N ILE A 287 18.37 -19.99 16.65
CA ILE A 287 19.60 -19.31 17.05
C ILE A 287 20.83 -20.11 16.61
N GLU A 288 20.84 -21.43 16.82
CA GLU A 288 21.94 -22.31 16.42
C GLU A 288 22.14 -22.38 14.89
N THR A 289 21.04 -22.48 14.15
CA THR A 289 21.06 -22.51 12.68
C THR A 289 21.61 -21.19 12.13
N THR A 290 21.14 -20.08 12.68
CA THR A 290 21.58 -18.74 12.28
C THR A 290 23.06 -18.53 12.66
N GLY A 291 23.47 -18.84 13.88
CA GLY A 291 24.88 -18.74 14.33
C GLY A 291 25.86 -19.56 13.46
N LYS A 292 25.46 -20.76 13.03
CA LYS A 292 26.24 -21.58 12.09
C LYS A 292 26.36 -20.94 10.70
N SER A 293 25.31 -20.26 10.22
CA SER A 293 25.32 -19.61 8.90
C SER A 293 26.26 -18.40 8.82
N VAL A 294 26.49 -17.71 9.95
CA VAL A 294 27.41 -16.57 10.05
C VAL A 294 28.83 -17.00 10.43
N GLY A 295 29.02 -18.25 10.89
CA GLY A 295 30.29 -18.74 11.40
C GLY A 295 30.69 -18.10 12.73
N ILE A 296 29.70 -17.84 13.60
CA ILE A 296 29.83 -16.98 14.79
C ILE A 296 30.97 -17.39 15.73
N SER A 297 31.34 -18.67 15.76
CA SER A 297 32.41 -19.21 16.61
C SER A 297 33.85 -18.93 16.13
N ASN A 298 34.05 -18.32 14.95
CA ASN A 298 35.39 -18.01 14.43
C ASN A 298 35.38 -16.83 13.43
N LEU A 299 35.17 -15.61 13.94
CA LEU A 299 35.14 -14.36 13.18
C LEU A 299 36.45 -13.56 13.28
N THR A 300 37.35 -13.93 14.19
CA THR A 300 38.60 -13.20 14.46
C THR A 300 39.42 -12.96 13.18
N GLN A 301 39.93 -11.73 12.99
CA GLN A 301 40.66 -11.25 11.79
C GLN A 301 39.85 -11.16 10.48
N SER A 302 38.56 -11.51 10.47
CA SER A 302 37.68 -11.27 9.32
C SER A 302 37.14 -9.84 9.35
N THR A 303 36.95 -9.23 8.17
CA THR A 303 36.29 -7.91 8.09
C THR A 303 34.78 -8.08 8.19
N ILE A 304 34.08 -7.13 8.80
CA ILE A 304 32.61 -7.19 8.94
C ILE A 304 31.92 -7.26 7.58
N SER A 305 32.40 -6.49 6.58
CA SER A 305 31.94 -6.60 5.19
C SER A 305 32.01 -8.03 4.63
N SER A 306 33.08 -8.77 4.92
CA SER A 306 33.23 -10.15 4.47
C SER A 306 32.27 -11.11 5.18
N ILE A 307 32.00 -10.87 6.47
CA ILE A 307 31.08 -11.67 7.29
C ILE A 307 29.64 -11.46 6.81
N LEU A 308 29.22 -10.20 6.68
CA LEU A 308 27.87 -9.82 6.24
C LEU A 308 27.59 -10.30 4.81
N THR A 309 28.56 -10.17 3.90
CA THR A 309 28.40 -10.60 2.50
C THR A 309 28.37 -12.13 2.38
N LYS A 310 29.21 -12.84 3.13
CA LYS A 310 29.26 -14.32 3.11
C LYS A 310 28.00 -14.94 3.72
N ALA A 311 27.43 -14.32 4.75
CA ALA A 311 26.18 -14.74 5.36
C ALA A 311 24.94 -14.35 4.52
N GLY A 312 25.10 -13.39 3.59
CA GLY A 312 24.04 -12.90 2.71
C GLY A 312 23.16 -11.83 3.36
N PHE A 313 23.72 -11.07 4.30
CA PHE A 313 23.05 -10.02 5.08
C PHE A 313 23.16 -8.61 4.47
N ALA A 314 23.79 -8.42 3.29
CA ALA A 314 23.87 -7.11 2.60
C ALA A 314 23.98 -7.18 1.06
N ALA A 315 23.56 -6.11 0.33
CA ALA A 315 23.57 -5.97 -1.13
C ALA A 315 24.33 -4.70 -1.65
N PRO A 316 24.95 -4.70 -2.85
CA PRO A 316 25.71 -3.53 -3.38
C PRO A 316 24.85 -2.46 -4.12
N LYS A 317 25.26 -1.16 -4.09
CA LYS A 317 24.47 0.03 -4.55
C LYS A 317 24.93 0.65 -5.91
N ALA A 318 24.02 1.30 -6.66
CA ALA A 318 24.17 1.86 -8.03
C ALA A 318 23.93 3.38 -8.14
N GLY A 319 24.63 4.10 -9.05
CA GLY A 319 24.46 5.56 -9.27
C GLY A 319 25.32 6.24 -10.36
N ASN A 320 25.60 5.60 -11.49
CA ASN A 320 26.56 6.12 -12.49
C ASN A 320 26.22 5.78 -13.96
N ARG A 321 24.94 5.83 -14.37
CA ARG A 321 24.49 5.28 -15.67
C ARG A 321 23.78 6.31 -16.56
N VAL A 322 23.98 6.19 -17.88
CA VAL A 322 23.28 6.95 -18.92
C VAL A 322 22.71 6.02 -19.99
N ILE A 323 21.60 6.39 -20.62
CA ILE A 323 20.99 5.70 -21.75
C ILE A 323 21.44 6.39 -23.04
N VAL A 324 21.90 5.61 -24.01
CA VAL A 324 22.40 6.07 -25.31
C VAL A 324 21.64 5.35 -26.41
N LYS A 325 20.96 6.10 -27.27
CA LYS A 325 20.33 5.58 -28.49
C LYS A 325 21.26 5.82 -29.68
N LEU A 326 21.48 4.80 -30.50
CA LEU A 326 22.19 4.94 -31.78
C LEU A 326 21.21 5.06 -32.94
N LYS A 327 21.62 5.79 -33.98
CA LYS A 327 20.85 5.92 -35.23
C LYS A 327 20.68 4.57 -35.90
N ASP A 328 19.57 4.43 -36.63
CA ASP A 328 19.25 3.18 -37.32
C ASP A 328 20.39 2.77 -38.28
N ASN A 329 20.81 1.50 -38.19
CA ASN A 329 21.96 0.86 -38.84
C ASN A 329 23.34 1.05 -38.19
N GLN A 330 23.45 1.76 -37.07
CA GLN A 330 24.69 1.85 -36.30
C GLN A 330 24.79 0.71 -35.27
N LYS A 331 26.02 0.22 -35.02
CA LYS A 331 26.30 -0.84 -34.04
C LYS A 331 27.04 -0.23 -32.86
N VAL A 332 26.80 -0.70 -31.63
CA VAL A 332 27.53 -0.21 -30.43
C VAL A 332 29.05 -0.27 -30.57
N SER A 333 29.57 -1.25 -31.32
CA SER A 333 30.99 -1.40 -31.62
C SER A 333 31.60 -0.18 -32.34
N SER A 334 30.81 0.64 -33.04
CA SER A 334 31.31 1.84 -33.73
C SER A 334 31.66 2.98 -32.76
N ILE A 335 31.07 2.97 -31.55
CA ILE A 335 31.30 4.01 -30.55
C ILE A 335 31.99 3.51 -29.29
N THR A 336 32.15 2.20 -29.07
CA THR A 336 32.71 1.62 -27.83
C THR A 336 34.03 2.26 -27.41
N SER A 337 35.03 2.33 -28.29
CA SER A 337 36.34 2.90 -27.94
C SER A 337 36.29 4.41 -27.66
N LYS A 338 35.39 5.14 -28.35
CA LYS A 338 35.19 6.59 -28.12
C LYS A 338 34.46 6.83 -26.80
N ALA A 339 33.40 6.07 -26.52
CA ALA A 339 32.66 6.11 -25.26
C ALA A 339 33.56 5.78 -24.06
N GLN A 340 34.43 4.78 -24.18
CA GLN A 340 35.44 4.46 -23.16
C GLN A 340 36.43 5.62 -22.93
N SER A 341 36.83 6.35 -23.98
CA SER A 341 37.69 7.54 -23.84
C SER A 341 37.00 8.73 -23.13
N TYR A 342 35.67 8.69 -23.00
CA TYR A 342 34.88 9.66 -22.24
C TYR A 342 34.53 9.18 -20.83
N GLY A 343 35.16 8.08 -20.37
CA GLY A 343 35.02 7.59 -18.99
C GLY A 343 33.98 6.48 -18.80
N VAL A 344 33.43 5.91 -19.87
CA VAL A 344 32.50 4.77 -19.78
C VAL A 344 33.25 3.48 -19.42
N LYS A 345 32.84 2.82 -18.33
CA LYS A 345 33.37 1.55 -17.80
C LYS A 345 32.61 0.32 -18.29
N ALA A 346 31.29 0.41 -18.40
CA ALA A 346 30.45 -0.68 -18.87
C ALA A 346 29.44 -0.19 -19.91
N ILE A 347 29.08 -1.05 -20.86
CA ILE A 347 28.08 -0.77 -21.89
C ILE A 347 27.20 -2.00 -22.04
N ASP A 348 25.95 -1.87 -21.61
CA ASP A 348 24.96 -2.92 -21.66
C ASP A 348 23.84 -2.53 -22.62
N PRO A 349 23.32 -3.44 -23.46
CA PRO A 349 22.09 -3.16 -24.21
C PRO A 349 20.94 -2.92 -23.22
N LEU A 350 20.13 -1.88 -23.49
CA LEU A 350 18.92 -1.62 -22.70
C LEU A 350 17.93 -2.77 -22.95
N LYS A 351 17.78 -3.66 -21.96
CA LYS A 351 16.93 -4.85 -22.09
C LYS A 351 15.47 -4.46 -21.87
N ALA A 352 14.73 -4.23 -22.96
CA ALA A 352 13.28 -4.04 -22.96
C ALA A 352 12.66 -4.71 -24.21
N ASN A 353 11.43 -5.22 -24.09
CA ASN A 353 10.72 -5.88 -25.20
C ASN A 353 10.01 -4.85 -26.08
N GLY A 354 10.53 -4.61 -27.30
CA GLY A 354 9.87 -3.79 -28.32
C GLY A 354 10.84 -3.18 -29.34
N ALA A 355 10.40 -3.02 -30.61
CA ALA A 355 11.24 -2.49 -31.70
C ALA A 355 11.76 -1.06 -31.45
N GLY A 356 11.07 -0.27 -30.62
CA GLY A 356 11.48 1.09 -30.23
C GLY A 356 12.77 1.16 -29.42
N PHE A 357 13.11 0.08 -28.71
CA PHE A 357 14.31 -0.01 -27.83
C PHE A 357 15.55 -0.56 -28.56
N ALA A 358 15.43 -0.92 -29.84
CA ALA A 358 16.56 -1.38 -30.64
C ALA A 358 17.67 -0.33 -30.67
N ASN A 359 18.94 -0.73 -30.58
CA ASN A 359 20.09 0.17 -30.55
C ASN A 359 20.13 1.16 -29.36
N MET A 360 19.43 0.87 -28.25
CA MET A 360 19.61 1.59 -26.98
C MET A 360 20.57 0.84 -26.05
N TYR A 361 21.44 1.57 -25.37
CA TYR A 361 22.47 1.04 -24.48
C TYR A 361 22.50 1.82 -23.18
N VAL A 362 22.61 1.13 -22.06
CA VAL A 362 22.95 1.69 -20.76
C VAL A 362 24.47 1.71 -20.65
N MET A 363 25.05 2.89 -20.45
CA MET A 363 26.48 3.08 -20.29
C MET A 363 26.77 3.52 -18.86
N GLU A 364 27.70 2.82 -18.21
CA GLU A 364 28.14 3.13 -16.87
C GLU A 364 29.39 4.01 -16.92
N VAL A 365 29.35 5.21 -16.33
CA VAL A 365 30.48 6.15 -16.30
C VAL A 365 31.28 5.96 -15.00
N GLY A 366 32.59 5.89 -15.12
CA GLY A 366 33.50 5.81 -14.00
C GLY A 366 33.60 7.13 -13.24
N VAL A 367 32.86 7.27 -12.15
CA VAL A 367 32.95 8.43 -11.26
C VAL A 367 33.83 8.15 -10.04
N SER A 368 34.39 9.21 -9.45
CA SER A 368 35.19 9.14 -8.23
C SER A 368 34.26 9.14 -7.01
N ALA A 369 34.42 8.15 -6.12
CA ALA A 369 33.52 7.91 -4.99
C ALA A 369 33.52 9.00 -3.89
N LYS A 370 34.32 10.06 -4.03
CA LYS A 370 34.56 11.05 -2.97
C LYS A 370 33.90 12.41 -3.19
N ASP A 371 33.31 12.69 -4.35
CA ASP A 371 32.87 14.05 -4.67
C ASP A 371 31.68 14.07 -5.66
N TYR A 372 30.50 14.43 -5.17
CA TYR A 372 29.22 14.39 -5.90
C TYR A 372 29.17 15.41 -7.05
N GLN A 373 29.66 16.63 -6.83
CA GLN A 373 29.65 17.68 -7.86
C GLN A 373 30.64 17.40 -8.99
N ALA A 374 31.81 16.83 -8.67
CA ALA A 374 32.77 16.36 -9.68
C ALA A 374 32.22 15.18 -10.49
N SER A 375 31.43 14.30 -9.84
CA SER A 375 30.79 13.15 -10.47
C SER A 375 29.66 13.56 -11.43
N ALA A 376 28.83 14.53 -11.06
CA ALA A 376 27.80 15.10 -11.93
C ALA A 376 28.41 15.79 -13.17
N LYS A 377 29.47 16.60 -12.98
CA LYS A 377 30.21 17.22 -14.11
C LYS A 377 30.89 16.20 -15.02
N THR A 378 31.40 15.12 -14.46
CA THR A 378 32.05 14.04 -15.24
C THR A 378 31.01 13.27 -16.06
N LEU A 379 29.86 12.96 -15.45
CA LEU A 379 28.72 12.33 -16.13
C LEU A 379 28.15 13.23 -17.23
N GLU A 380 27.99 14.52 -16.95
CA GLU A 380 27.52 15.52 -17.90
C GLU A 380 28.50 15.71 -19.08
N SER A 381 29.80 15.79 -18.79
CA SER A 381 30.84 15.90 -19.82
C SER A 381 30.90 14.64 -20.69
N ALA A 382 30.82 13.46 -20.10
CA ALA A 382 30.76 12.19 -20.82
C ALA A 382 29.52 12.12 -21.71
N SER A 383 28.35 12.48 -21.16
CA SER A 383 27.07 12.49 -21.88
C SER A 383 27.09 13.45 -23.07
N ASN A 384 27.59 14.68 -22.86
CA ASN A 384 27.70 15.70 -23.91
C ASN A 384 28.67 15.31 -25.03
N ASN A 385 29.76 14.60 -24.69
CA ASN A 385 30.71 14.12 -25.70
C ASN A 385 30.16 12.92 -26.48
N ILE A 386 29.44 12.01 -25.81
CA ILE A 386 28.79 10.87 -26.47
C ILE A 386 27.66 11.38 -27.38
N ALA A 387 26.86 12.35 -26.95
CA ALA A 387 25.78 12.94 -27.75
C ALA A 387 26.25 13.61 -29.04
N LYS A 388 27.50 14.07 -29.10
CA LYS A 388 28.12 14.68 -30.29
C LYS A 388 28.63 13.67 -31.31
N LEU A 389 28.65 12.38 -30.98
CA LEU A 389 29.09 11.35 -31.91
C LEU A 389 28.09 11.21 -33.08
N PRO A 390 28.55 11.19 -34.34
CA PRO A 390 27.66 11.14 -35.49
C PRO A 390 26.77 9.89 -35.53
N GLU A 391 27.19 8.82 -34.85
CA GLU A 391 26.49 7.54 -34.73
C GLU A 391 25.37 7.55 -33.68
N VAL A 392 25.35 8.54 -32.77
CA VAL A 392 24.41 8.69 -31.66
C VAL A 392 23.20 9.52 -32.08
N ASP A 393 22.02 9.09 -31.67
CA ASP A 393 20.74 9.77 -31.89
C ASP A 393 20.42 10.68 -30.70
N PHE A 394 20.43 10.13 -29.48
CA PHE A 394 20.34 10.89 -28.23
C PHE A 394 21.08 10.19 -27.07
N VAL A 395 21.36 10.98 -26.03
CA VAL A 395 21.90 10.52 -24.74
C VAL A 395 21.06 11.13 -23.63
N GLU A 396 20.61 10.32 -22.69
CA GLU A 396 19.83 10.74 -21.52
C GLU A 396 20.42 10.13 -20.25
N PRO A 397 20.55 10.86 -19.13
CA PRO A 397 20.90 10.25 -17.86
C PRO A 397 19.77 9.30 -17.38
N VAL A 398 20.13 8.21 -16.68
CA VAL A 398 19.11 7.37 -16.04
C VAL A 398 18.51 8.16 -14.88
N GLN A 399 17.24 8.54 -15.02
CA GLN A 399 16.46 9.25 -14.00
C GLN A 399 15.59 8.27 -13.20
N GLN A 400 15.26 8.65 -11.97
CA GLN A 400 14.23 8.01 -11.15
C GLN A 400 13.02 8.96 -11.12
N TYR A 401 11.80 8.44 -11.22
CA TYR A 401 10.56 9.22 -11.21
C TYR A 401 9.69 8.84 -10.00
N THR A 402 9.22 9.85 -9.25
CA THR A 402 8.03 9.93 -8.37
C THR A 402 7.59 11.41 -8.37
N VAL A 403 6.31 11.81 -8.23
CA VAL A 403 5.49 11.96 -6.99
C VAL A 403 4.03 12.35 -7.37
N PHE A 404 3.04 12.03 -6.53
CA PHE A 404 1.74 12.75 -6.46
C PHE A 404 1.62 13.44 -5.08
N THR A 405 1.60 14.79 -5.07
CA THR A 405 1.61 15.79 -3.95
C THR A 405 2.95 16.42 -3.59
N GLU A 406 2.94 17.73 -3.31
CA GLU A 406 4.13 18.57 -3.07
C GLU A 406 4.43 18.81 -1.58
N ASP A 407 3.74 18.09 -0.68
CA ASP A 407 3.86 18.24 0.78
C ASP A 407 5.03 17.43 1.35
N THR A 408 5.73 18.00 2.33
CA THR A 408 7.05 17.53 2.77
C THR A 408 7.06 16.15 3.43
N HIS A 409 5.97 15.76 4.11
CA HIS A 409 5.87 14.45 4.76
C HIS A 409 5.03 13.41 4.01
N TYR A 410 4.46 13.74 2.84
CA TYR A 410 3.69 12.76 2.07
C TYR A 410 4.42 11.45 1.75
N PRO A 411 5.75 11.44 1.47
CA PRO A 411 6.48 10.19 1.26
C PRO A 411 6.39 9.18 2.41
N TYR A 412 6.03 9.63 3.62
CA TYR A 412 5.84 8.78 4.80
C TYR A 412 4.40 8.28 4.97
N GLN A 413 3.43 8.84 4.24
CA GLN A 413 2.00 8.53 4.36
C GLN A 413 1.62 7.26 3.59
N TRP A 414 2.09 6.10 4.05
CA TRP A 414 1.85 4.80 3.39
C TRP A 414 0.36 4.50 3.20
N SER A 415 -0.52 4.98 4.08
CA SER A 415 -1.96 4.78 3.99
C SER A 415 -2.58 5.43 2.75
N LEU A 416 -1.91 6.43 2.17
CA LEU A 416 -2.28 7.11 0.94
C LEU A 416 -1.54 6.53 -0.27
N ASN A 417 -0.28 6.16 -0.10
CA ASN A 417 0.52 5.60 -1.18
C ASN A 417 1.48 4.52 -0.67
N ASN A 418 1.10 3.27 -0.84
CA ASN A 418 1.94 2.14 -0.49
C ASN A 418 2.61 1.59 -1.76
N ASN A 419 3.83 2.03 -2.03
CA ASN A 419 4.63 1.54 -3.17
C ASN A 419 5.39 0.23 -2.88
N GLY A 420 5.21 -0.35 -1.69
CA GLY A 420 5.98 -1.48 -1.19
C GLY A 420 7.33 -1.10 -0.57
N ASP A 421 7.57 0.21 -0.41
CA ASP A 421 8.69 0.75 0.35
C ASP A 421 8.50 0.50 1.86
N ASP A 422 9.59 0.60 2.64
CA ASP A 422 9.62 0.37 4.10
C ASP A 422 8.94 -0.94 4.57
N GLY A 423 9.02 -1.97 3.72
CA GLY A 423 8.51 -3.31 4.01
C GLY A 423 7.02 -3.48 3.80
N GLY A 424 6.31 -2.52 3.18
CA GLY A 424 4.90 -2.68 2.83
C GLY A 424 4.65 -3.56 1.60
N THR A 425 3.39 -3.87 1.36
CA THR A 425 2.92 -4.54 0.13
C THR A 425 2.40 -3.49 -0.85
N ALA A 426 2.96 -3.43 -2.06
CA ALA A 426 2.56 -2.41 -3.03
C ALA A 426 1.05 -2.47 -3.39
N GLY A 427 0.39 -1.31 -3.40
CA GLY A 427 -1.05 -1.18 -3.64
C GLY A 427 -1.93 -1.52 -2.43
N VAL A 428 -1.32 -1.76 -1.27
CA VAL A 428 -2.03 -1.97 0.01
C VAL A 428 -2.14 -0.63 0.73
N ASP A 429 -3.02 0.18 0.19
CA ASP A 429 -3.46 1.47 0.69
C ASP A 429 -4.97 1.59 0.41
N ILE A 430 -5.52 2.78 0.62
CA ILE A 430 -6.94 3.07 0.38
C ILE A 430 -7.27 3.39 -1.08
N GLN A 431 -6.34 3.22 -2.02
CA GLN A 431 -6.45 3.66 -3.42
C GLN A 431 -6.58 5.19 -3.55
N PHE A 432 -5.81 5.94 -2.75
CA PHE A 432 -5.91 7.40 -2.68
C PHE A 432 -5.50 8.09 -3.99
N GLU A 433 -4.48 7.58 -4.70
CA GLU A 433 -4.08 8.18 -5.97
C GLU A 433 -5.21 8.12 -7.02
N GLU A 434 -5.91 6.99 -7.11
CA GLU A 434 -7.05 6.78 -8.00
C GLU A 434 -8.22 7.67 -7.59
N LEU A 435 -8.46 7.80 -6.28
CA LEU A 435 -9.43 8.73 -5.72
C LEU A 435 -9.11 10.18 -6.12
N GLN A 436 -7.87 10.64 -5.96
CA GLN A 436 -7.44 11.99 -6.34
C GLN A 436 -7.58 12.24 -7.85
N LYS A 437 -7.22 11.26 -8.68
CA LYS A 437 -7.43 11.32 -10.13
C LYS A 437 -8.93 11.45 -10.46
N TRP A 438 -9.80 10.81 -9.68
CA TRP A 438 -11.25 10.85 -9.86
C TRP A 438 -11.90 12.14 -9.35
N THR A 439 -11.42 12.72 -8.24
CA THR A 439 -11.94 13.98 -7.69
C THR A 439 -11.49 15.18 -8.53
N ASN A 440 -10.37 15.08 -9.25
CA ASN A 440 -9.84 16.14 -10.09
C ASN A 440 -10.88 16.62 -11.14
N GLY A 441 -11.22 17.91 -11.08
CA GLY A 441 -12.18 18.54 -11.97
C GLY A 441 -13.66 18.26 -11.65
N LYS A 442 -13.97 17.48 -10.61
CA LYS A 442 -15.35 17.31 -10.11
C LYS A 442 -15.74 18.48 -9.22
N LYS A 443 -17.03 18.82 -9.25
CA LYS A 443 -17.63 19.78 -8.32
C LYS A 443 -18.20 19.01 -7.13
N LEU A 444 -17.40 18.87 -6.08
CA LEU A 444 -17.82 18.26 -4.82
C LEU A 444 -18.35 19.35 -3.88
N LYS A 445 -19.35 19.02 -3.07
CA LYS A 445 -19.87 19.91 -2.04
C LYS A 445 -19.01 19.80 -0.77
N GLU A 446 -18.99 20.85 0.02
CA GLU A 446 -18.40 20.80 1.35
C GLU A 446 -19.22 19.85 2.24
N THR A 447 -18.52 19.06 3.07
CA THR A 447 -19.13 18.12 4.02
C THR A 447 -18.62 18.41 5.42
N VAL A 448 -19.52 18.54 6.40
CA VAL A 448 -19.15 18.78 7.81
C VAL A 448 -18.93 17.46 8.55
N ILE A 449 -17.73 17.26 9.11
CA ILE A 449 -17.33 16.09 9.87
C ILE A 449 -17.01 16.53 11.31
N ALA A 450 -17.81 16.10 12.28
CA ALA A 450 -17.52 16.35 13.69
C ALA A 450 -16.48 15.36 14.21
N VAL A 451 -15.39 15.89 14.77
CA VAL A 451 -14.39 15.11 15.49
C VAL A 451 -14.66 15.27 16.98
N VAL A 452 -15.27 14.23 17.55
CA VAL A 452 -15.68 14.18 18.96
C VAL A 452 -14.55 13.51 19.76
N ASP A 453 -13.60 14.30 20.25
CA ASP A 453 -12.29 13.83 20.71
C ASP A 453 -11.67 14.77 21.79
N THR A 454 -10.35 14.90 21.84
CA THR A 454 -9.54 15.73 22.75
C THR A 454 -9.43 17.19 22.31
N GLY A 455 -10.02 17.58 21.17
CA GLY A 455 -9.92 18.92 20.61
C GLY A 455 -9.17 18.91 19.28
N VAL A 456 -9.02 20.09 18.66
CA VAL A 456 -8.29 20.24 17.39
C VAL A 456 -7.50 21.54 17.41
N ASP A 457 -6.20 21.46 17.11
CA ASP A 457 -5.37 22.66 16.91
C ASP A 457 -5.60 23.28 15.52
N ASN A 458 -6.49 24.27 15.48
CA ASN A 458 -6.78 25.05 14.27
C ASN A 458 -5.69 26.07 13.91
N THR A 459 -4.66 26.26 14.74
CA THR A 459 -3.60 27.24 14.46
C THR A 459 -2.60 26.73 13.41
N LEU A 460 -2.54 25.41 13.23
CA LEU A 460 -1.69 24.74 12.26
C LEU A 460 -2.11 25.08 10.83
N ALA A 461 -1.14 25.34 9.95
CA ALA A 461 -1.38 25.73 8.56
C ALA A 461 -2.29 24.74 7.83
N ASP A 462 -2.04 23.43 7.99
CA ASP A 462 -2.82 22.33 7.39
C ASP A 462 -4.27 22.26 7.86
N LEU A 463 -4.60 22.79 9.03
CA LEU A 463 -5.94 22.71 9.62
C LEU A 463 -6.67 24.07 9.68
N SER A 464 -5.94 25.17 9.54
CA SER A 464 -6.46 26.53 9.72
C SER A 464 -7.64 26.90 8.83
N LYS A 465 -7.76 26.28 7.65
CA LYS A 465 -8.89 26.50 6.72
C LYS A 465 -9.96 25.42 6.82
N SER A 466 -9.61 24.24 7.28
CA SER A 466 -10.49 23.07 7.32
C SER A 466 -11.26 22.98 8.63
N VAL A 467 -10.86 23.71 9.68
CA VAL A 467 -11.53 23.66 10.99
C VAL A 467 -12.52 24.82 11.16
N ASP A 468 -13.79 24.50 11.42
CA ASP A 468 -14.82 25.47 11.76
C ASP A 468 -14.80 25.79 13.26
N THR A 469 -14.09 26.86 13.61
CA THR A 469 -14.02 27.38 14.97
C THR A 469 -15.33 28.00 15.47
N SER A 470 -16.27 28.32 14.58
CA SER A 470 -17.55 28.93 14.95
C SER A 470 -18.55 27.92 15.51
N SER A 471 -18.42 26.64 15.11
CA SER A 471 -19.20 25.52 15.66
C SER A 471 -18.44 24.72 16.72
N ALA A 472 -17.19 25.06 17.02
CA ALA A 472 -16.37 24.39 18.01
C ALA A 472 -16.96 24.47 19.43
N TYR A 473 -16.89 23.37 20.18
CA TYR A 473 -17.33 23.33 21.57
C TYR A 473 -16.51 22.39 22.44
N ASN A 474 -16.21 22.81 23.66
CA ASN A 474 -15.47 22.07 24.66
C ASN A 474 -16.37 21.75 25.85
N TYR A 475 -16.66 20.47 26.07
CA TYR A 475 -17.48 19.97 27.17
C TYR A 475 -16.73 19.79 28.48
N ILE A 476 -15.40 19.76 28.45
CA ILE A 476 -14.53 19.71 29.65
C ILE A 476 -14.61 21.06 30.39
N ASP A 477 -14.31 22.16 29.68
CA ASP A 477 -14.31 23.52 30.25
C ASP A 477 -15.59 24.31 29.98
N ARG A 478 -16.52 23.74 29.19
CA ARG A 478 -17.85 24.28 28.89
C ARG A 478 -17.81 25.65 28.22
N ASN A 479 -16.99 25.76 27.18
CA ASN A 479 -16.82 26.98 26.38
C ASN A 479 -16.63 26.62 24.89
N SER A 480 -16.42 27.62 24.03
CA SER A 480 -16.20 27.41 22.59
C SER A 480 -14.73 27.15 22.22
N ASN A 481 -13.82 27.10 23.19
CA ASN A 481 -12.41 26.84 22.96
C ASN A 481 -12.14 25.33 23.00
N ALA A 482 -12.14 24.69 21.83
CA ALA A 482 -11.84 23.28 21.64
C ALA A 482 -10.42 23.03 21.11
N LEU A 483 -9.45 23.88 21.48
CA LEU A 483 -8.03 23.62 21.25
C LEU A 483 -7.61 22.30 21.91
N ASP A 484 -6.71 21.59 21.24
CA ASP A 484 -6.23 20.29 21.68
C ASP A 484 -5.07 20.43 22.66
N ASP A 485 -5.18 19.77 23.80
CA ASP A 485 -4.18 19.73 24.88
C ASP A 485 -3.62 18.31 25.11
N ASN A 486 -3.99 17.36 24.24
CA ASN A 486 -3.50 15.98 24.25
C ASN A 486 -2.74 15.64 22.95
N GLY A 487 -3.30 16.02 21.81
CA GLY A 487 -2.78 15.82 20.47
C GLY A 487 -3.49 14.75 19.64
N HIS A 488 -4.25 13.86 20.28
CA HIS A 488 -4.96 12.78 19.58
C HIS A 488 -6.01 13.31 18.58
N GLY A 489 -6.81 14.31 18.97
CA GLY A 489 -7.87 14.85 18.12
C GLY A 489 -7.34 15.68 16.95
N THR A 490 -6.20 16.35 17.14
CA THR A 490 -5.45 17.02 16.07
C THR A 490 -4.88 16.02 15.07
N HIS A 491 -4.32 14.90 15.55
CA HIS A 491 -3.82 13.81 14.70
C HIS A 491 -4.94 13.19 13.86
N VAL A 492 -6.08 12.87 14.49
CA VAL A 492 -7.28 12.36 13.81
C VAL A 492 -7.78 13.36 12.75
N SER A 493 -7.82 14.65 13.08
CA SER A 493 -8.28 15.70 12.14
C SER A 493 -7.32 15.90 10.97
N GLY A 494 -6.01 15.77 11.20
CA GLY A 494 -4.98 15.83 10.15
C GLY A 494 -5.17 14.74 9.10
N ILE A 495 -5.46 13.50 9.52
CA ILE A 495 -5.78 12.40 8.60
C ILE A 495 -6.99 12.77 7.72
N ILE A 496 -8.05 13.33 8.31
CA ILE A 496 -9.28 13.64 7.57
C ILE A 496 -9.09 14.80 6.59
N ALA A 497 -8.54 15.92 7.06
CA ALA A 497 -8.73 17.22 6.39
C ALA A 497 -7.49 18.14 6.39
N ALA A 498 -6.28 17.63 6.64
CA ALA A 498 -5.06 18.41 6.37
C ALA A 498 -5.06 18.90 4.91
N GLU A 499 -4.81 20.20 4.71
CA GLU A 499 -4.84 20.84 3.40
C GLU A 499 -3.70 20.31 2.52
N ALA A 500 -4.03 19.49 1.52
CA ALA A 500 -3.05 18.91 0.61
C ALA A 500 -2.53 19.94 -0.43
N ASN A 501 -1.27 19.79 -0.83
CA ASN A 501 -0.55 20.64 -1.79
C ASN A 501 -0.38 22.09 -1.33
N ASN A 502 -0.32 22.33 -0.02
CA ASN A 502 0.01 23.64 0.54
C ASN A 502 1.52 23.74 0.89
N HIS A 503 2.28 22.64 0.70
CA HIS A 503 3.70 22.45 1.02
C HIS A 503 4.03 22.33 2.51
N TYR A 504 3.06 22.58 3.38
CA TYR A 504 3.22 22.35 4.80
C TYR A 504 3.07 20.86 5.10
N SER A 505 3.75 20.43 6.16
CA SER A 505 3.63 19.13 6.80
C SER A 505 3.09 17.98 5.93
N MET A 506 1.77 17.73 5.88
CA MET A 506 1.16 16.50 5.35
C MET A 506 -0.09 16.73 4.49
N ALA A 507 -0.55 15.69 3.78
CA ALA A 507 -1.82 15.72 3.05
C ALA A 507 -2.93 14.95 3.79
N GLY A 508 -4.11 15.56 3.92
CA GLY A 508 -5.32 14.90 4.40
C GLY A 508 -6.07 14.17 3.28
N LEU A 509 -7.03 13.33 3.64
CA LEU A 509 -7.80 12.54 2.67
C LEU A 509 -8.84 13.36 1.90
N SER A 510 -9.47 14.36 2.54
CA SER A 510 -10.59 15.12 1.96
C SER A 510 -10.34 16.62 1.99
N SER A 511 -10.11 17.21 0.81
CA SER A 511 -10.02 18.66 0.62
C SER A 511 -11.35 19.41 0.69
N HIS A 512 -12.47 18.69 0.86
CA HIS A 512 -13.82 19.26 0.93
C HIS A 512 -14.49 18.94 2.28
N ALA A 513 -13.72 18.43 3.26
CA ALA A 513 -14.21 18.22 4.60
C ALA A 513 -13.96 19.46 5.46
N THR A 514 -14.99 19.86 6.21
CA THR A 514 -14.88 20.87 7.27
C THR A 514 -15.02 20.17 8.61
N ILE A 515 -13.97 20.27 9.43
CA ILE A 515 -13.89 19.69 10.75
C ILE A 515 -14.66 20.56 11.74
N MET A 516 -15.61 19.97 12.45
CA MET A 516 -16.26 20.55 13.63
C MET A 516 -15.61 19.97 14.89
N PRO A 517 -14.78 20.73 15.63
CA PRO A 517 -14.15 20.25 16.85
C PRO A 517 -15.16 20.15 18.00
N VAL A 518 -15.32 18.94 18.56
CA VAL A 518 -16.17 18.72 19.74
C VAL A 518 -15.34 18.05 20.81
N LYS A 519 -14.73 18.84 21.70
CA LYS A 519 -13.86 18.33 22.76
C LYS A 519 -14.70 17.71 23.88
N VAL A 520 -14.59 16.39 24.03
CA VAL A 520 -15.25 15.58 25.06
C VAL A 520 -14.27 14.76 25.89
N LEU A 521 -12.98 14.77 25.50
CA LEU A 521 -11.88 14.14 26.21
C LEU A 521 -10.94 15.22 26.77
N ASP A 522 -10.41 15.00 27.97
CA ASP A 522 -9.46 15.88 28.64
C ASP A 522 -8.02 15.71 28.12
N ALA A 523 -7.07 16.46 28.69
CA ALA A 523 -5.65 16.41 28.32
C ALA A 523 -5.01 15.02 28.47
N SER A 524 -5.60 14.13 29.27
CA SER A 524 -5.15 12.75 29.44
C SER A 524 -5.84 11.76 28.50
N GLY A 525 -6.74 12.23 27.64
CA GLY A 525 -7.50 11.40 26.69
C GLY A 525 -8.71 10.72 27.31
N TYR A 526 -9.15 11.11 28.51
CA TYR A 526 -10.31 10.53 29.18
C TYR A 526 -11.52 11.45 29.10
N GLY A 527 -12.72 10.89 28.98
CA GLY A 527 -13.96 11.65 28.95
C GLY A 527 -15.11 10.95 29.62
N ASP A 528 -16.03 11.75 30.16
CA ASP A 528 -17.19 11.24 30.86
C ASP A 528 -18.33 10.91 29.87
N THR A 529 -19.12 9.90 30.22
CA THR A 529 -20.20 9.35 29.37
C THR A 529 -21.19 10.42 28.91
N GLU A 530 -21.57 11.35 29.79
CA GLU A 530 -22.50 12.43 29.48
C GLU A 530 -21.89 13.47 28.54
N GLN A 531 -20.59 13.74 28.62
CA GLN A 531 -19.90 14.70 27.76
C GLN A 531 -19.85 14.16 26.33
N ILE A 532 -19.53 12.87 26.18
CA ILE A 532 -19.56 12.17 24.88
C ILE A 532 -20.98 12.20 24.29
N ALA A 533 -22.00 11.89 25.09
CA ALA A 533 -23.40 11.91 24.63
C ALA A 533 -23.87 13.32 24.23
N TYR A 534 -23.50 14.36 24.98
CA TYR A 534 -23.78 15.74 24.61
C TYR A 534 -23.01 16.17 23.38
N GLY A 535 -21.75 15.75 23.23
CA GLY A 535 -20.93 16.01 22.05
C GLY A 535 -21.57 15.44 20.78
N ILE A 536 -21.99 14.17 20.81
CA ILE A 536 -22.71 13.54 19.68
C ILE A 536 -23.98 14.32 19.35
N LYS A 537 -24.81 14.65 20.35
CA LYS A 537 -26.04 15.40 20.12
C LYS A 537 -25.77 16.79 19.54
N TYR A 538 -24.77 17.48 20.09
CA TYR A 538 -24.37 18.81 19.66
C TYR A 538 -23.89 18.81 18.21
N ALA A 539 -23.06 17.84 17.83
CA ALA A 539 -22.61 17.68 16.44
C ALA A 539 -23.80 17.61 15.48
N VAL A 540 -24.80 16.77 15.79
CA VAL A 540 -26.04 16.65 15.00
C VAL A 540 -26.79 17.98 14.93
N ASP A 541 -27.01 18.63 16.09
CA ASP A 541 -27.78 19.87 16.19
C ASP A 541 -27.11 21.05 15.43
N HIS A 542 -25.79 20.99 15.24
CA HIS A 542 -25.00 22.02 14.58
C HIS A 542 -24.60 21.65 13.14
N GLY A 543 -25.23 20.62 12.57
CA GLY A 543 -25.16 20.33 11.14
C GLY A 543 -24.03 19.39 10.71
N ALA A 544 -23.42 18.65 11.64
CA ALA A 544 -22.50 17.58 11.27
C ALA A 544 -23.23 16.52 10.43
N GLN A 545 -22.61 16.10 9.34
CA GLN A 545 -23.12 15.03 8.48
C GLN A 545 -22.46 13.68 8.82
N ILE A 546 -21.25 13.74 9.40
CA ILE A 546 -20.50 12.59 9.89
C ILE A 546 -20.00 12.90 11.29
N ILE A 547 -19.98 11.88 12.16
CA ILE A 547 -19.36 11.94 13.49
C ILE A 547 -18.26 10.88 13.55
N ASN A 548 -17.03 11.32 13.80
CA ASN A 548 -15.87 10.47 14.04
C ASN A 548 -15.68 10.28 15.55
N LEU A 549 -15.74 9.02 16.01
CA LEU A 549 -15.54 8.61 17.39
C LEU A 549 -14.31 7.70 17.49
N SER A 550 -13.11 8.28 17.45
CA SER A 550 -11.85 7.58 17.68
C SER A 550 -11.62 7.30 19.18
N LEU A 551 -12.64 6.74 19.84
CA LEU A 551 -12.68 6.46 21.27
C LEU A 551 -13.46 5.16 21.53
N GLY A 552 -13.26 4.56 22.70
CA GLY A 552 -13.93 3.31 23.08
C GLY A 552 -14.06 3.16 24.59
N GLY A 553 -14.96 2.28 25.02
CA GLY A 553 -15.22 1.99 26.42
C GLY A 553 -16.37 1.00 26.60
N SER A 554 -16.91 0.94 27.82
CA SER A 554 -18.03 0.07 28.16
C SER A 554 -19.36 0.57 27.60
N TYR A 555 -20.32 -0.35 27.41
CA TYR A 555 -21.67 -0.03 26.96
C TYR A 555 -22.34 1.07 27.79
N SER A 556 -22.93 2.04 27.11
CA SER A 556 -23.74 3.10 27.72
C SER A 556 -25.06 3.29 26.99
N ARG A 557 -26.17 3.12 27.71
CA ARG A 557 -27.51 3.39 27.18
C ARG A 557 -27.70 4.85 26.78
N VAL A 558 -27.04 5.80 27.47
CA VAL A 558 -27.19 7.23 27.17
C VAL A 558 -26.52 7.57 25.84
N ILE A 559 -25.31 7.05 25.63
CA ILE A 559 -24.62 7.17 24.34
C ILE A 559 -25.43 6.45 23.25
N GLU A 560 -26.06 5.30 23.54
CA GLU A 560 -26.85 4.55 22.55
C GLU A 560 -28.06 5.38 22.05
N TYR A 561 -28.70 6.14 22.94
CA TYR A 561 -29.74 7.10 22.56
C TYR A 561 -29.19 8.25 21.72
N ALA A 562 -27.97 8.73 21.99
CA ALA A 562 -27.32 9.77 21.20
C ALA A 562 -26.92 9.27 19.79
N LEU A 563 -26.40 8.04 19.69
CA LEU A 563 -26.10 7.37 18.42
C LEU A 563 -27.37 7.15 17.60
N LYS A 564 -28.43 6.65 18.24
CA LYS A 564 -29.74 6.54 17.59
C LYS A 564 -30.24 7.91 17.10
N TYR A 565 -30.12 8.95 17.93
CA TYR A 565 -30.53 10.30 17.57
C TYR A 565 -29.78 10.80 16.33
N ALA A 566 -28.46 10.63 16.28
CA ALA A 566 -27.65 10.97 15.12
C ALA A 566 -28.09 10.21 13.86
N ASN A 567 -28.26 8.90 13.94
CA ASN A 567 -28.74 8.09 12.81
C ASN A 567 -30.15 8.49 12.34
N ASP A 568 -31.09 8.76 13.27
CA ASP A 568 -32.45 9.21 12.94
C ASP A 568 -32.46 10.58 12.21
N HIS A 569 -31.41 11.39 12.39
CA HIS A 569 -31.22 12.67 11.70
C HIS A 569 -30.35 12.54 10.43
N GLY A 570 -30.07 11.32 10.00
CA GLY A 570 -29.30 11.05 8.78
C GLY A 570 -27.79 11.27 8.92
N VAL A 571 -27.27 11.40 10.15
CA VAL A 571 -25.85 11.57 10.42
C VAL A 571 -25.16 10.21 10.48
N THR A 572 -24.07 10.04 9.74
CA THR A 572 -23.29 8.79 9.72
C THR A 572 -22.31 8.79 10.88
N ILE A 573 -22.27 7.72 11.67
CA ILE A 573 -21.39 7.60 12.84
C ILE A 573 -20.36 6.51 12.57
N ILE A 574 -19.08 6.78 12.86
CA ILE A 574 -17.96 5.89 12.59
C ILE A 574 -17.10 5.84 13.85
N ALA A 575 -16.78 4.65 14.35
CA ALA A 575 -16.04 4.50 15.61
C ALA A 575 -14.99 3.39 15.59
N ALA A 576 -13.98 3.57 16.44
CA ALA A 576 -12.85 2.66 16.63
C ALA A 576 -13.29 1.37 17.35
N SER A 577 -12.91 0.21 16.81
CA SER A 577 -13.28 -1.10 17.38
C SER A 577 -12.58 -1.44 18.70
N GLY A 578 -11.43 -0.85 19.00
CA GLY A 578 -10.63 -1.12 20.22
C GLY A 578 -9.22 -1.63 19.92
N ASN A 579 -8.34 -1.58 20.92
CA ASN A 579 -6.89 -1.83 20.76
C ASN A 579 -6.36 -2.95 21.69
N ASP A 580 -7.21 -3.86 22.13
CA ASP A 580 -6.87 -4.93 23.07
C ASP A 580 -6.55 -6.28 22.39
N GLY A 581 -6.79 -6.39 21.08
CA GLY A 581 -6.67 -7.64 20.32
C GLY A 581 -7.71 -8.68 20.72
N PHE A 582 -8.86 -8.25 21.25
CA PHE A 582 -9.92 -9.13 21.74
C PHE A 582 -10.99 -9.40 20.67
N GLU A 583 -11.58 -10.59 20.75
CA GLU A 583 -12.79 -10.99 20.00
C GLU A 583 -14.06 -10.32 20.57
N GLU A 584 -13.97 -9.02 20.88
CA GLU A 584 -15.08 -8.19 21.35
C GLU A 584 -14.90 -6.74 20.90
N ILE A 585 -15.89 -6.22 20.18
CA ILE A 585 -15.88 -4.84 19.70
C ILE A 585 -16.26 -3.87 20.82
N SER A 586 -15.38 -2.90 21.07
CA SER A 586 -15.59 -1.85 22.07
C SER A 586 -16.81 -0.99 21.75
N TYR A 587 -17.45 -0.44 22.78
CA TYR A 587 -18.55 0.50 22.60
C TYR A 587 -18.00 1.93 22.52
N PRO A 588 -18.45 2.81 21.59
CA PRO A 588 -19.68 2.75 20.79
C PRO A 588 -19.60 2.05 19.43
N ALA A 589 -18.45 1.48 19.04
CA ALA A 589 -18.30 0.80 17.75
C ALA A 589 -19.21 -0.43 17.60
N SER A 590 -19.49 -1.16 18.68
CA SER A 590 -20.43 -2.28 18.70
C SER A 590 -21.91 -1.89 18.58
N SER A 591 -22.25 -0.59 18.51
CA SER A 591 -23.62 -0.15 18.29
C SER A 591 -24.03 -0.34 16.83
N LYS A 592 -25.23 -0.86 16.59
CA LYS A 592 -25.79 -1.02 15.23
C LYS A 592 -25.99 0.28 14.43
N TYR A 593 -25.88 1.43 15.09
CA TYR A 593 -25.97 2.76 14.44
C TYR A 593 -24.61 3.28 13.99
N THR A 594 -23.53 2.56 14.33
CA THR A 594 -22.15 2.94 14.09
C THR A 594 -21.55 2.04 13.01
N ILE A 595 -20.68 2.61 12.18
CA ILE A 595 -19.77 1.84 11.33
C ILE A 595 -18.53 1.52 12.16
N SER A 596 -18.32 0.24 12.47
CA SER A 596 -17.22 -0.26 13.31
C SER A 596 -15.94 -0.45 12.50
N VAL A 597 -14.84 0.18 12.93
CA VAL A 597 -13.58 0.22 12.17
C VAL A 597 -12.42 -0.45 12.93
N GLY A 598 -11.86 -1.50 12.34
CA GLY A 598 -10.61 -2.13 12.78
C GLY A 598 -9.37 -1.61 12.04
N ALA A 599 -8.19 -2.04 12.46
CA ALA A 599 -6.92 -1.52 11.95
C ALA A 599 -6.17 -2.53 11.10
N THR A 600 -5.58 -2.08 9.99
CA THR A 600 -4.56 -2.81 9.23
C THR A 600 -3.21 -2.11 9.29
N ASN A 601 -2.17 -2.87 8.93
CA ASN A 601 -0.83 -2.34 8.71
C ASN A 601 -0.46 -2.32 7.22
N ARG A 602 0.75 -1.80 6.93
CA ARG A 602 1.31 -1.67 5.56
C ARG A 602 1.50 -2.99 4.80
N LEU A 603 1.36 -4.14 5.46
CA LEU A 603 1.52 -5.49 4.89
C LEU A 603 0.22 -6.10 4.41
N ASP A 604 -0.91 -5.45 4.61
CA ASP A 604 -2.26 -5.98 4.41
C ASP A 604 -2.66 -7.02 5.44
N ILE A 605 -2.25 -6.78 6.68
CA ILE A 605 -2.56 -7.65 7.80
C ILE A 605 -3.36 -6.83 8.81
N VAL A 606 -4.46 -7.41 9.30
CA VAL A 606 -5.18 -6.85 10.44
C VAL A 606 -4.21 -6.78 11.62
N SER A 607 -4.10 -5.62 12.23
CA SER A 607 -3.15 -5.38 13.30
C SER A 607 -3.49 -6.25 14.51
N ASP A 608 -2.47 -6.78 15.18
CA ASP A 608 -2.60 -7.70 16.31
C ASP A 608 -3.33 -7.09 17.53
N TYR A 609 -3.24 -5.77 17.70
CA TYR A 609 -4.00 -5.03 18.70
C TYR A 609 -5.46 -4.75 18.29
N SER A 610 -5.84 -4.88 17.02
CA SER A 610 -7.19 -4.51 16.58
C SER A 610 -8.22 -5.45 17.21
N ASN A 611 -9.20 -4.92 17.92
CA ASN A 611 -10.34 -5.73 18.33
C ASN A 611 -11.11 -6.21 17.09
N PHE A 612 -11.68 -7.40 17.21
CA PHE A 612 -12.34 -8.11 16.13
C PHE A 612 -13.58 -8.86 16.67
N GLY A 613 -14.38 -9.46 15.80
CA GLY A 613 -15.57 -10.23 16.19
C GLY A 613 -16.86 -9.72 15.54
N GLU A 614 -17.98 -10.26 16.02
CA GLU A 614 -19.31 -9.97 15.48
C GLU A 614 -19.62 -8.47 15.56
N GLY A 615 -20.02 -7.88 14.43
CA GLY A 615 -20.33 -6.46 14.33
C GLY A 615 -19.16 -5.57 13.92
N LEU A 616 -17.97 -6.11 13.68
CA LEU A 616 -16.92 -5.40 12.93
C LEU A 616 -17.38 -5.21 11.48
N ASP A 617 -17.34 -3.98 10.95
CA ASP A 617 -17.79 -3.72 9.57
C ASP A 617 -16.66 -3.79 8.56
N LEU A 618 -15.55 -3.09 8.81
CA LEU A 618 -14.41 -3.08 7.91
C LEU A 618 -13.14 -2.70 8.67
N VAL A 619 -12.00 -2.88 8.00
CA VAL A 619 -10.70 -2.43 8.51
C VAL A 619 -10.10 -1.33 7.63
N ALA A 620 -9.26 -0.48 8.22
CA ALA A 620 -8.56 0.58 7.50
C ALA A 620 -7.15 0.80 8.07
N PRO A 621 -6.24 1.52 7.38
CA PRO A 621 -4.89 1.78 7.87
C PRO A 621 -4.87 2.38 9.29
N GLY A 622 -4.26 1.66 10.24
CA GLY A 622 -4.21 2.07 11.64
C GLY A 622 -2.85 1.93 12.32
N THR A 623 -1.85 1.30 11.68
CA THR A 623 -0.49 1.13 12.25
C THR A 623 0.52 2.04 11.59
N ASP A 624 1.36 2.69 12.40
CA ASP A 624 2.37 3.66 11.97
C ASP A 624 1.76 4.72 11.04
N ILE A 625 0.68 5.37 11.48
CA ILE A 625 0.01 6.40 10.70
C ILE A 625 0.62 7.76 11.06
N PRO A 626 1.34 8.41 10.14
CA PRO A 626 1.87 9.75 10.37
C PRO A 626 0.75 10.79 10.28
N SER A 627 0.62 11.64 11.29
CA SER A 627 -0.21 12.84 11.21
C SER A 627 0.29 13.97 12.11
N ILE A 628 -0.24 15.17 11.89
CA ILE A 628 0.19 16.41 12.53
C ILE A 628 -0.28 16.49 14.00
N MET A 629 0.59 17.00 14.86
CA MET A 629 0.36 17.18 16.30
C MET A 629 0.24 18.68 16.65
N PRO A 630 -0.30 19.06 17.83
CA PRO A 630 -0.39 20.46 18.26
C PRO A 630 0.96 21.18 18.36
N ASP A 631 2.04 20.44 18.59
CA ASP A 631 3.39 20.99 18.56
C ASP A 631 3.93 21.22 17.14
N GLY A 632 3.14 20.94 16.11
CA GLY A 632 3.49 21.14 14.70
C GLY A 632 4.30 20.00 14.08
N ASN A 633 4.77 19.02 14.86
CA ASN A 633 5.46 17.85 14.28
C ASN A 633 4.44 16.89 13.66
N VAL A 634 4.86 16.19 12.61
CA VAL A 634 4.18 14.97 12.16
C VAL A 634 4.72 13.79 12.99
N SER A 635 3.83 13.01 13.60
CA SER A 635 4.20 11.86 14.44
C SER A 635 3.46 10.60 14.02
N TYR A 636 4.12 9.44 14.14
CA TYR A 636 3.49 8.14 13.94
C TYR A 636 2.64 7.75 15.14
N MET A 637 1.36 7.47 14.92
CA MET A 637 0.48 6.85 15.93
C MET A 637 -0.10 5.54 15.40
N THR A 638 -0.40 4.63 16.33
CA THR A 638 -0.90 3.30 16.06
C THR A 638 -2.18 3.05 16.86
N GLY A 639 -3.24 2.60 16.20
CA GLY A 639 -4.51 2.29 16.82
C GLY A 639 -5.68 2.27 15.82
N THR A 640 -6.78 1.62 16.22
CA THR A 640 -8.08 1.71 15.51
C THR A 640 -8.62 3.14 15.49
N SER A 641 -8.16 3.99 16.41
CA SER A 641 -8.33 5.44 16.40
C SER A 641 -7.80 6.13 15.13
N MET A 642 -6.72 5.62 14.52
CA MET A 642 -6.14 6.14 13.28
C MET A 642 -6.80 5.52 12.04
N ALA A 643 -7.40 4.33 12.17
CA ALA A 643 -8.17 3.70 11.09
C ALA A 643 -9.52 4.41 10.86
N THR A 644 -10.21 4.77 11.95
CA THR A 644 -11.52 5.46 11.96
C THR A 644 -11.56 6.73 11.07
N PRO A 645 -10.61 7.69 11.15
CA PRO A 645 -10.63 8.89 10.32
C PRO A 645 -10.48 8.62 8.82
N HIS A 646 -9.85 7.50 8.42
CA HIS A 646 -9.80 7.12 7.00
C HIS A 646 -11.21 6.83 6.46
N VAL A 647 -12.00 6.07 7.21
CA VAL A 647 -13.40 5.75 6.86
C VAL A 647 -14.26 7.02 6.91
N SER A 648 -14.06 7.89 7.92
CA SER A 648 -14.75 9.17 8.05
C SER A 648 -14.53 10.10 6.86
N ALA A 649 -13.31 10.21 6.38
CA ALA A 649 -13.01 11.02 5.21
C ALA A 649 -13.68 10.47 3.93
N VAL A 650 -13.65 9.15 3.71
CA VAL A 650 -14.28 8.54 2.54
C VAL A 650 -15.80 8.68 2.58
N ALA A 651 -16.43 8.47 3.74
CA ALA A 651 -17.85 8.78 3.92
C ALA A 651 -18.15 10.26 3.60
N GLY A 652 -17.24 11.16 3.97
CA GLY A 652 -17.34 12.60 3.68
C GLY A 652 -17.31 12.89 2.19
N ILE A 653 -16.48 12.16 1.44
CA ILE A 653 -16.37 12.28 -0.01
C ILE A 653 -17.60 11.68 -0.73
N LEU A 654 -18.19 10.60 -0.20
CA LEU A 654 -19.45 10.07 -0.72
C LEU A 654 -20.57 11.11 -0.61
N LEU A 655 -20.68 11.78 0.54
CA LEU A 655 -21.65 12.85 0.78
C LEU A 655 -21.35 14.12 -0.03
N SER A 656 -20.07 14.46 -0.24
CA SER A 656 -19.69 15.60 -1.07
C SER A 656 -20.12 15.43 -2.52
N GLN A 657 -20.12 14.18 -3.01
CA GLN A 657 -20.67 13.83 -4.32
C GLN A 657 -22.20 13.74 -4.32
N ASN A 658 -22.79 13.05 -3.34
CA ASN A 658 -24.23 12.86 -3.22
C ASN A 658 -24.73 13.12 -1.78
N PRO A 659 -25.18 14.34 -1.47
CA PRO A 659 -25.63 14.72 -0.13
C PRO A 659 -26.89 14.01 0.37
N GLU A 660 -27.62 13.33 -0.53
CA GLU A 660 -28.87 12.64 -0.19
C GLU A 660 -28.64 11.19 0.28
N LEU A 661 -27.38 10.76 0.38
CA LEU A 661 -27.07 9.43 0.89
C LEU A 661 -27.44 9.31 2.36
N THR A 662 -28.18 8.27 2.68
CA THR A 662 -28.49 7.88 4.06
C THR A 662 -27.31 7.15 4.71
N PRO A 663 -27.20 7.13 6.05
CA PRO A 663 -26.17 6.37 6.75
C PRO A 663 -26.09 4.90 6.31
N ALA A 664 -27.24 4.24 6.12
CA ALA A 664 -27.31 2.86 5.65
C ALA A 664 -26.78 2.67 4.21
N GLN A 665 -26.96 3.67 3.33
CA GLN A 665 -26.40 3.63 1.98
C GLN A 665 -24.90 3.84 2.00
N ILE A 666 -24.38 4.73 2.85
CA ILE A 666 -22.94 4.95 3.03
C ILE A 666 -22.29 3.68 3.56
N HIS A 667 -22.82 3.11 4.64
CA HIS A 667 -22.39 1.82 5.20
C HIS A 667 -22.40 0.70 4.15
N GLY A 668 -23.50 0.58 3.39
CA GLY A 668 -23.62 -0.43 2.34
C GLY A 668 -22.70 -0.20 1.13
N ILE A 669 -22.26 1.02 0.85
CA ILE A 669 -21.25 1.30 -0.19
C ILE A 669 -19.88 0.88 0.33
N LEU A 670 -19.49 1.37 1.51
CA LEU A 670 -18.16 1.13 2.09
C LEU A 670 -17.87 -0.37 2.28
N THR A 671 -18.86 -1.13 2.77
CA THR A 671 -18.74 -2.57 2.99
C THR A 671 -18.73 -3.38 1.70
N LYS A 672 -19.57 -3.04 0.70
CA LYS A 672 -19.60 -3.76 -0.59
C LYS A 672 -18.36 -3.56 -1.45
N THR A 673 -17.67 -2.45 -1.28
CA THR A 673 -16.46 -2.14 -2.04
C THR A 673 -15.18 -2.51 -1.29
N ALA A 674 -15.28 -2.96 -0.04
CA ALA A 674 -14.12 -3.35 0.74
C ALA A 674 -13.34 -4.49 0.05
N ILE A 675 -12.02 -4.44 0.18
CA ILE A 675 -11.09 -5.39 -0.41
C ILE A 675 -10.76 -6.46 0.64
N ASP A 676 -11.07 -7.71 0.33
CA ASP A 676 -10.73 -8.89 1.14
C ASP A 676 -9.26 -8.86 1.61
N VAL A 677 -9.05 -8.88 2.92
CA VAL A 677 -7.73 -8.88 3.56
C VAL A 677 -7.30 -10.32 3.75
N VAL A 678 -6.22 -10.73 3.10
CA VAL A 678 -5.80 -12.13 3.09
C VAL A 678 -5.29 -12.55 4.47
N PHE A 679 -6.18 -13.15 5.27
CA PHE A 679 -5.80 -14.05 6.35
C PHE A 679 -6.03 -15.49 5.89
N ASP A 680 -5.00 -16.13 5.32
CA ASP A 680 -5.00 -17.57 5.05
C ASP A 680 -4.26 -18.25 6.21
N GLU A 681 -5.01 -18.70 7.23
CA GLU A 681 -4.47 -19.39 8.40
C GLU A 681 -4.02 -20.81 8.01
N GLN A 682 -2.91 -20.92 7.28
CA GLN A 682 -2.38 -22.22 6.80
C GLN A 682 -1.79 -23.09 7.92
N ASP A 683 -1.52 -22.50 9.09
CA ASP A 683 -0.77 -23.13 10.19
C ASP A 683 -1.62 -23.43 11.43
N ASN A 684 -2.96 -23.37 11.35
CA ASN A 684 -3.81 -23.83 12.45
C ASN A 684 -3.85 -25.37 12.46
N PRO A 685 -3.15 -26.06 13.38
CA PRO A 685 -3.19 -27.51 13.47
C PRO A 685 -4.56 -28.03 13.94
N TYR A 686 -5.50 -27.13 14.26
CA TYR A 686 -6.88 -27.46 14.59
C TYR A 686 -7.86 -27.38 13.41
N SER A 687 -7.44 -26.91 12.23
CA SER A 687 -8.31 -26.94 11.03
C SER A 687 -8.52 -28.36 10.47
N ASP A 688 -7.70 -29.32 10.91
CA ASP A 688 -7.76 -30.74 10.56
C ASP A 688 -8.55 -31.60 11.58
N TYR A 689 -9.25 -31.01 12.56
CA TYR A 689 -10.21 -31.78 13.38
C TYR A 689 -11.49 -32.05 12.58
N GLU A 690 -11.40 -32.99 11.64
CA GLU A 690 -12.51 -33.88 11.35
C GLU A 690 -12.94 -34.56 12.66
N ASP A 691 -14.17 -34.26 13.07
CA ASP A 691 -15.15 -35.21 13.59
C ASP A 691 -14.60 -36.30 14.53
N TYR A 692 -14.42 -35.95 15.81
CA TYR A 692 -14.62 -36.91 16.88
C TYR A 692 -15.91 -36.57 17.64
N TYR A 693 -16.99 -37.23 17.20
CA TYR A 693 -18.26 -37.33 17.90
C TYR A 693 -18.07 -37.53 19.41
N TYR A 694 -18.59 -36.59 20.20
CA TYR A 694 -19.26 -36.92 21.45
C TYR A 694 -20.75 -36.69 21.23
N GLU A 695 -21.52 -37.77 21.39
CA GLU A 695 -22.97 -37.75 21.38
C GLU A 695 -23.51 -36.87 22.52
N GLU A 696 -24.65 -36.23 22.24
CA GLU A 696 -25.56 -35.54 23.16
C GLU A 696 -25.25 -34.08 23.51
N GLU A 697 -25.50 -33.18 22.55
CA GLU A 697 -26.30 -31.96 22.75
C GLU A 697 -26.78 -31.46 21.37
N GLU A 698 -28.02 -30.97 21.25
CA GLU A 698 -28.54 -30.51 19.96
C GLU A 698 -27.62 -29.42 19.37
N PRO A 699 -27.19 -29.53 18.09
CA PRO A 699 -26.29 -28.56 17.51
C PRO A 699 -27.01 -27.22 17.41
N TYR A 700 -26.49 -26.23 18.14
CA TYR A 700 -26.82 -24.83 17.88
C TYR A 700 -26.43 -24.57 16.42
N PRO A 701 -27.32 -23.99 15.60
CA PRO A 701 -26.98 -23.68 14.22
C PRO A 701 -25.76 -22.76 14.20
N ILE A 702 -24.63 -23.26 13.70
CA ILE A 702 -23.48 -22.42 13.38
C ILE A 702 -23.93 -21.60 12.17
N GLU A 703 -24.19 -20.31 12.38
CA GLU A 703 -24.40 -19.39 11.26
C GLU A 703 -23.07 -19.28 10.52
N GLU A 704 -22.97 -19.93 9.36
CA GLU A 704 -21.83 -19.72 8.47
C GLU A 704 -21.78 -18.23 8.10
N PRO A 705 -20.63 -17.55 8.25
CA PRO A 705 -20.51 -16.14 7.91
C PRO A 705 -20.86 -15.93 6.43
N VAL A 706 -21.49 -14.79 6.14
CA VAL A 706 -21.88 -14.42 4.77
C VAL A 706 -20.63 -14.43 3.88
N PRO A 707 -20.65 -15.05 2.67
CA PRO A 707 -19.47 -15.10 1.82
C PRO A 707 -18.86 -13.71 1.56
N GLY A 708 -17.61 -13.51 1.95
CA GLY A 708 -16.89 -12.23 1.85
C GLY A 708 -16.84 -11.42 3.15
N TYR A 709 -17.47 -11.91 4.23
CA TYR A 709 -17.32 -11.40 5.59
C TYR A 709 -16.50 -12.38 6.44
N ASP A 710 -15.59 -11.87 7.26
CA ASP A 710 -14.91 -12.63 8.31
C ASP A 710 -14.84 -11.83 9.63
N LEU A 711 -14.67 -12.53 10.74
CA LEU A 711 -14.70 -11.90 12.07
C LEU A 711 -13.48 -11.02 12.35
N VAL A 712 -12.36 -11.22 11.64
CA VAL A 712 -11.08 -10.53 11.86
C VAL A 712 -11.00 -9.24 11.05
N SER A 713 -11.47 -9.26 9.79
CA SER A 713 -11.39 -8.11 8.88
C SER A 713 -12.74 -7.47 8.54
N GLY A 714 -13.85 -8.03 9.02
CA GLY A 714 -15.19 -7.62 8.65
C GLY A 714 -15.44 -7.91 7.18
N TRP A 715 -15.86 -6.90 6.42
CA TRP A 715 -16.00 -6.97 4.96
C TRP A 715 -14.68 -6.76 4.19
N GLY A 716 -13.57 -6.51 4.90
CA GLY A 716 -12.24 -6.28 4.33
C GLY A 716 -11.72 -4.85 4.52
N ARG A 717 -10.63 -4.52 3.83
CA ARG A 717 -9.97 -3.21 3.87
C ARG A 717 -10.75 -2.16 3.09
N LEU A 718 -10.83 -0.95 3.62
CA LEU A 718 -11.39 0.22 2.94
C LEU A 718 -10.78 0.44 1.53
N ASP A 719 -11.65 0.47 0.51
CA ASP A 719 -11.33 0.93 -0.85
C ASP A 719 -12.03 2.27 -1.12
N ALA A 720 -11.28 3.37 -0.98
CA ALA A 720 -11.85 4.70 -1.13
C ALA A 720 -12.27 4.98 -2.57
N TYR A 721 -11.48 4.53 -3.55
CA TYR A 721 -11.79 4.71 -4.97
C TYR A 721 -12.97 3.85 -5.40
N GLY A 722 -13.02 2.58 -4.97
CA GLY A 722 -14.15 1.68 -5.19
C GLY A 722 -15.46 2.26 -4.66
N ALA A 723 -15.43 2.83 -3.45
CA ALA A 723 -16.59 3.45 -2.82
C ALA A 723 -17.18 4.60 -3.66
N VAL A 724 -16.36 5.56 -4.09
CA VAL A 724 -16.84 6.70 -4.91
C VAL A 724 -17.27 6.27 -6.32
N ARG A 725 -16.64 5.21 -6.86
CA ARG A 725 -17.02 4.61 -8.15
C ARG A 725 -18.41 3.98 -8.13
N ALA A 726 -18.84 3.46 -6.98
CA ALA A 726 -20.19 2.91 -6.81
C ALA A 726 -21.30 3.96 -7.02
N LEU A 727 -21.03 5.24 -6.72
CA LEU A 727 -21.98 6.35 -6.88
C LEU A 727 -22.16 6.81 -8.34
N ASP A 728 -21.17 6.60 -9.20
CA ASP A 728 -21.21 6.99 -10.61
C ASP A 728 -22.15 6.08 -11.46
N GLY A 729 -22.91 5.17 -10.83
CA GLY A 729 -24.00 4.42 -11.47
C GLY A 729 -23.54 3.29 -12.40
N THR A 730 -22.30 2.83 -12.28
CA THR A 730 -21.77 1.67 -13.02
C THR A 730 -22.16 0.35 -12.34
N ASN A 731 -23.45 0.12 -12.10
CA ASN A 731 -23.92 -1.26 -12.04
C ASN A 731 -23.87 -1.77 -13.48
N ALA A 732 -22.86 -2.57 -13.79
CA ALA A 732 -22.70 -3.17 -15.09
C ALA A 732 -24.02 -3.81 -15.53
N THR A 733 -24.65 -3.28 -16.58
CA THR A 733 -25.95 -3.80 -17.02
C THR A 733 -25.80 -5.22 -17.54
N MET A 734 -26.79 -6.09 -17.32
CA MET A 734 -26.76 -7.45 -17.88
C MET A 734 -27.61 -7.54 -19.15
N GLU A 735 -27.07 -8.14 -20.21
CA GLU A 735 -27.78 -8.37 -21.47
C GLU A 735 -27.62 -9.83 -21.90
N ARG A 736 -28.75 -10.57 -21.99
CA ARG A 736 -28.73 -11.97 -22.41
C ARG A 736 -28.80 -12.10 -23.93
N ILE A 737 -27.91 -12.92 -24.49
CA ILE A 737 -27.85 -13.31 -25.90
C ILE A 737 -28.13 -14.81 -25.98
N SER A 738 -29.35 -15.17 -26.40
CA SER A 738 -29.80 -16.57 -26.43
C SER A 738 -30.78 -16.84 -27.56
N GLY A 739 -30.90 -18.10 -27.97
CA GLY A 739 -32.02 -18.60 -28.78
C GLY A 739 -32.63 -19.86 -28.17
N ALA A 740 -33.62 -20.44 -28.84
CA ALA A 740 -34.29 -21.69 -28.43
C ALA A 740 -33.34 -22.90 -28.45
N ASN A 741 -32.24 -22.82 -29.20
CA ASN A 741 -31.22 -23.85 -29.29
C ASN A 741 -29.84 -23.24 -29.58
N ARG A 742 -28.80 -24.08 -29.59
CA ARG A 742 -27.40 -23.66 -29.82
C ARG A 742 -27.15 -22.97 -31.17
N TYR A 743 -27.92 -23.32 -32.19
CA TYR A 743 -27.79 -22.74 -33.53
C TYR A 743 -28.34 -21.32 -33.55
N GLU A 744 -29.52 -21.13 -32.96
CA GLU A 744 -30.13 -19.81 -32.83
C GLU A 744 -29.35 -18.90 -31.87
N THR A 745 -28.78 -19.44 -30.76
CA THR A 745 -27.86 -18.67 -29.91
C THR A 745 -26.67 -18.17 -30.70
N ALA A 746 -26.02 -19.03 -31.52
CA ALA A 746 -24.90 -18.61 -32.37
C ALA A 746 -25.30 -17.53 -33.40
N VAL A 747 -26.52 -17.63 -33.96
CA VAL A 747 -27.10 -16.59 -34.84
C VAL A 747 -27.32 -15.27 -34.09
N ASN A 748 -27.83 -15.30 -32.86
CA ASN A 748 -28.06 -14.09 -32.07
C ASN A 748 -26.74 -13.44 -31.60
N VAL A 749 -25.71 -14.25 -31.31
CA VAL A 749 -24.33 -13.76 -31.13
C VAL A 749 -23.82 -13.08 -32.40
N SER A 750 -24.08 -13.67 -33.57
CA SER A 750 -23.72 -13.08 -34.86
C SER A 750 -24.40 -11.73 -35.11
N LYS A 751 -25.71 -11.62 -34.86
CA LYS A 751 -26.45 -10.34 -34.96
C LYS A 751 -25.88 -9.26 -34.04
N LYS A 752 -25.34 -9.64 -32.89
CA LYS A 752 -24.74 -8.70 -31.94
C LYS A 752 -23.38 -8.17 -32.40
N GLY A 753 -22.56 -9.00 -33.03
CA GLY A 753 -21.21 -8.62 -33.46
C GLY A 753 -21.12 -8.06 -34.88
N TRP A 754 -22.02 -8.46 -35.79
CA TRP A 754 -21.85 -8.23 -37.23
C TRP A 754 -23.13 -7.75 -37.89
N LYS A 755 -23.09 -6.56 -38.48
CA LYS A 755 -24.16 -6.09 -39.39
C LYS A 755 -24.08 -6.77 -40.75
N LYS A 756 -22.86 -6.99 -41.25
CA LYS A 756 -22.51 -7.63 -42.52
C LYS A 756 -21.22 -8.44 -42.35
N SER A 757 -21.05 -9.53 -43.08
CA SER A 757 -19.78 -10.26 -43.16
C SER A 757 -19.66 -11.02 -44.48
N ASP A 758 -18.61 -10.75 -45.27
CA ASP A 758 -18.36 -11.50 -46.52
C ASP A 758 -17.98 -12.98 -46.25
N VAL A 759 -17.49 -13.28 -45.04
CA VAL A 759 -17.05 -14.61 -44.63
C VAL A 759 -17.83 -15.07 -43.39
N ALA A 760 -18.17 -16.35 -43.31
CA ALA A 760 -18.64 -16.97 -42.06
C ALA A 760 -17.85 -18.25 -41.77
N ILE A 761 -17.50 -18.48 -40.50
CA ILE A 761 -16.89 -19.74 -40.06
C ILE A 761 -18.01 -20.65 -39.57
N ILE A 762 -18.08 -21.88 -40.06
CA ILE A 762 -19.06 -22.88 -39.63
C ILE A 762 -18.35 -24.09 -39.04
N ALA A 763 -18.71 -24.43 -37.81
CA ALA A 763 -18.30 -25.65 -37.12
C ALA A 763 -19.51 -26.50 -36.74
N THR A 764 -19.30 -27.77 -36.42
CA THR A 764 -20.42 -28.63 -35.98
C THR A 764 -20.91 -28.21 -34.59
N GLY A 765 -22.22 -28.09 -34.43
CA GLY A 765 -22.87 -27.91 -33.14
C GLY A 765 -23.07 -29.23 -32.39
N ARG A 766 -22.71 -30.39 -32.96
CA ARG A 766 -22.94 -31.72 -32.36
C ARG A 766 -21.71 -32.30 -31.66
N ASN A 767 -20.52 -31.82 -32.03
CA ASN A 767 -19.25 -32.17 -31.40
C ASN A 767 -18.37 -30.92 -31.25
N TYR A 768 -17.36 -30.94 -30.39
CA TYR A 768 -16.51 -29.78 -30.09
C TYR A 768 -15.08 -29.79 -30.66
N PRO A 769 -14.38 -30.93 -30.84
CA PRO A 769 -12.93 -30.94 -31.00
C PRO A 769 -12.39 -30.11 -32.16
N ASP A 770 -13.01 -30.23 -33.33
CA ASP A 770 -12.59 -29.50 -34.54
C ASP A 770 -12.89 -28.00 -34.41
N ALA A 771 -13.84 -27.63 -33.56
CA ALA A 771 -14.32 -26.27 -33.39
C ALA A 771 -13.48 -25.44 -32.41
N LEU A 772 -12.78 -26.08 -31.47
CA LEU A 772 -12.02 -25.39 -30.40
C LEU A 772 -10.91 -24.47 -30.94
N SER A 773 -10.35 -24.77 -32.11
CA SER A 773 -9.32 -23.94 -32.75
C SER A 773 -9.88 -22.89 -33.72
N ALA A 774 -11.20 -22.80 -33.90
CA ALA A 774 -11.81 -21.98 -34.94
C ALA A 774 -11.91 -20.49 -34.58
N THR A 775 -11.90 -20.12 -33.30
CA THR A 775 -12.06 -18.72 -32.86
C THR A 775 -10.98 -17.77 -33.39
N PRO A 776 -9.67 -18.10 -33.34
CA PRO A 776 -8.65 -17.27 -33.98
C PRO A 776 -8.88 -17.07 -35.48
N LEU A 777 -9.39 -18.10 -36.17
CA LEU A 777 -9.71 -18.01 -37.59
C LEU A 777 -10.92 -17.11 -37.86
N ALA A 778 -11.95 -17.18 -37.02
CA ALA A 778 -13.11 -16.29 -37.09
C ALA A 778 -12.68 -14.83 -36.88
N HIS A 779 -11.86 -14.56 -35.86
CA HIS A 779 -11.36 -13.22 -35.57
C HIS A 779 -10.51 -12.66 -36.72
N GLN A 780 -9.57 -13.44 -37.27
CA GLN A 780 -8.74 -13.01 -38.40
C GLN A 780 -9.57 -12.63 -39.63
N ASN A 781 -10.65 -13.37 -39.90
CA ASN A 781 -11.55 -13.09 -41.03
C ASN A 781 -12.63 -12.05 -40.69
N LYS A 782 -12.61 -11.49 -39.47
CA LYS A 782 -13.64 -10.59 -38.94
C LYS A 782 -15.05 -11.17 -39.12
N ALA A 783 -15.18 -12.47 -38.94
CA ALA A 783 -16.36 -13.26 -39.28
C ALA A 783 -17.02 -13.85 -38.02
N PRO A 784 -18.35 -14.05 -38.03
CA PRO A 784 -19.02 -14.81 -36.99
C PRO A 784 -18.65 -16.30 -37.05
N LEU A 785 -18.74 -16.96 -35.89
CA LEU A 785 -18.64 -18.41 -35.75
C LEU A 785 -20.06 -18.98 -35.56
N LEU A 786 -20.60 -19.55 -36.64
CA LEU A 786 -21.91 -20.18 -36.67
C LEU A 786 -21.78 -21.71 -36.50
N LEU A 787 -22.89 -22.35 -36.13
CA LEU A 787 -22.94 -23.78 -35.87
C LEU A 787 -23.88 -24.49 -36.85
N THR A 788 -23.56 -25.72 -37.23
CA THR A 788 -24.41 -26.57 -38.09
C THR A 788 -24.71 -27.92 -37.44
N ASP A 789 -25.81 -28.57 -37.82
CA ASP A 789 -25.93 -30.02 -37.57
C ASP A 789 -24.99 -30.77 -38.54
N THR A 790 -24.71 -32.03 -38.25
CA THR A 790 -23.81 -32.90 -39.02
C THR A 790 -24.25 -33.02 -40.48
N ASN A 791 -25.56 -33.15 -40.73
CA ASN A 791 -26.08 -33.42 -42.07
C ASN A 791 -26.80 -32.23 -42.73
N THR A 792 -27.09 -31.17 -41.99
CA THR A 792 -27.88 -30.06 -42.51
C THR A 792 -27.57 -28.73 -41.82
N LEU A 793 -27.63 -27.64 -42.60
CA LEU A 793 -27.67 -26.27 -42.09
C LEU A 793 -29.09 -25.97 -41.56
N PRO A 794 -29.24 -25.62 -40.27
CA PRO A 794 -30.51 -25.16 -39.73
C PRO A 794 -31.02 -23.90 -40.42
N ASP A 795 -32.34 -23.73 -40.51
CA ASP A 795 -32.96 -22.58 -41.19
C ASP A 795 -32.52 -21.24 -40.60
N ASP A 796 -32.35 -21.14 -39.28
CA ASP A 796 -31.84 -19.93 -38.62
C ASP A 796 -30.45 -19.52 -39.14
N VAL A 797 -29.60 -20.52 -39.42
CA VAL A 797 -28.24 -20.32 -39.90
C VAL A 797 -28.27 -19.94 -41.37
N LEU A 798 -29.15 -20.55 -42.18
CA LEU A 798 -29.36 -20.16 -43.58
C LEU A 798 -29.80 -18.70 -43.69
N ASN A 799 -30.77 -18.30 -42.88
CA ASN A 799 -31.27 -16.93 -42.82
C ASN A 799 -30.20 -15.94 -42.37
N GLU A 800 -29.34 -16.34 -41.42
CA GLU A 800 -28.24 -15.49 -40.96
C GLU A 800 -27.14 -15.32 -42.01
N LEU A 801 -26.83 -16.37 -42.80
CA LEU A 801 -25.89 -16.26 -43.92
C LEU A 801 -26.39 -15.27 -44.98
N ASP A 802 -27.68 -15.27 -45.27
CA ASP A 802 -28.33 -14.32 -46.18
C ASP A 802 -28.31 -12.89 -45.60
N ARG A 803 -28.73 -12.73 -44.32
CA ARG A 803 -28.72 -11.43 -43.62
C ARG A 803 -27.35 -10.77 -43.63
N LEU A 804 -26.29 -11.56 -43.47
CA LEU A 804 -24.92 -11.11 -43.45
C LEU A 804 -24.33 -10.84 -44.84
N ASP A 805 -25.02 -11.23 -45.92
CA ASP A 805 -24.52 -11.21 -47.31
C ASP A 805 -23.20 -11.98 -47.45
N VAL A 806 -23.16 -13.22 -46.92
CA VAL A 806 -21.97 -14.07 -46.92
C VAL A 806 -21.67 -14.59 -48.31
N LYS A 807 -20.42 -14.38 -48.77
CA LYS A 807 -19.92 -14.85 -50.07
C LYS A 807 -19.11 -16.14 -49.94
N GLN A 808 -18.47 -16.34 -48.79
CA GLN A 808 -17.65 -17.50 -48.52
C GLN A 808 -17.89 -18.08 -47.12
N VAL A 809 -18.09 -19.39 -47.06
CA VAL A 809 -18.12 -20.14 -45.80
C VAL A 809 -16.85 -20.95 -45.61
N ILE A 810 -16.23 -20.85 -44.44
CA ILE A 810 -15.12 -21.72 -44.06
C ILE A 810 -15.64 -22.79 -43.11
N LEU A 811 -15.68 -24.03 -43.60
CA LEU A 811 -16.09 -25.20 -42.81
C LEU A 811 -14.89 -25.72 -42.02
N VAL A 812 -14.99 -25.72 -40.69
CA VAL A 812 -13.96 -26.30 -39.82
C VAL A 812 -14.43 -27.66 -39.32
N GLY A 813 -13.76 -28.71 -39.77
CA GLY A 813 -14.02 -30.10 -39.40
C GLY A 813 -14.17 -31.05 -40.57
N GLY A 814 -13.94 -32.33 -40.29
CA GLY A 814 -14.00 -33.40 -41.29
C GLY A 814 -15.42 -33.70 -41.80
N LYS A 815 -15.52 -34.57 -42.81
CA LYS A 815 -16.81 -34.99 -43.39
C LYS A 815 -17.70 -35.78 -42.42
N SER A 816 -17.12 -36.35 -41.36
CA SER A 816 -17.85 -37.01 -40.27
C SER A 816 -18.51 -36.00 -39.32
N ALA A 817 -17.91 -34.81 -39.16
CA ALA A 817 -18.44 -33.74 -38.34
C ALA A 817 -19.45 -32.88 -39.09
N ILE A 818 -19.15 -32.57 -40.37
CA ILE A 818 -19.98 -31.79 -41.28
C ILE A 818 -19.97 -32.48 -42.64
N THR A 819 -21.06 -33.13 -43.01
CA THR A 819 -21.15 -33.94 -44.23
C THR A 819 -21.10 -33.11 -45.51
N THR A 820 -21.01 -33.79 -46.65
CA THR A 820 -21.10 -33.15 -47.98
C THR A 820 -22.50 -32.63 -48.30
N ASN A 821 -23.53 -32.92 -47.50
CA ASN A 821 -24.86 -32.36 -47.72
C ASN A 821 -24.92 -30.87 -47.33
N VAL A 822 -24.22 -30.47 -46.26
CA VAL A 822 -24.03 -29.04 -45.93
C VAL A 822 -23.31 -28.30 -47.07
N GLU A 823 -22.28 -28.92 -47.66
CA GLU A 823 -21.60 -28.37 -48.83
C GLU A 823 -22.54 -28.16 -50.03
N LYS A 824 -23.46 -29.11 -50.27
CA LYS A 824 -24.48 -28.98 -51.33
C LYS A 824 -25.47 -27.84 -51.03
N GLN A 825 -25.89 -27.69 -49.78
CA GLN A 825 -26.76 -26.58 -49.37
C GLN A 825 -26.07 -25.22 -49.62
N LEU A 826 -24.79 -25.07 -49.24
CA LEU A 826 -24.04 -23.84 -49.52
C LEU A 826 -23.93 -23.54 -51.01
N LYS A 827 -23.67 -24.56 -51.85
CA LYS A 827 -23.67 -24.40 -53.32
C LYS A 827 -25.03 -23.95 -53.85
N SER A 828 -26.13 -24.49 -53.33
CA SER A 828 -27.48 -24.11 -53.76
C SER A 828 -27.83 -22.67 -53.43
N LEU A 829 -27.16 -22.07 -52.43
CA LEU A 829 -27.27 -20.66 -52.07
C LEU A 829 -26.30 -19.75 -52.84
N ASN A 830 -25.53 -20.29 -53.80
CA ASN A 830 -24.43 -19.59 -54.49
C ASN A 830 -23.33 -19.07 -53.54
N ILE A 831 -23.17 -19.69 -52.37
CA ILE A 831 -22.11 -19.35 -51.42
C ILE A 831 -20.91 -20.27 -51.67
N SER A 832 -19.74 -19.68 -51.90
CA SER A 832 -18.50 -20.46 -52.03
C SER A 832 -18.10 -21.05 -50.68
N PHE A 833 -17.40 -22.18 -50.65
CA PHE A 833 -16.91 -22.71 -49.38
C PHE A 833 -15.51 -23.30 -49.45
N LYS A 834 -14.81 -23.24 -48.32
CA LYS A 834 -13.49 -23.84 -48.09
C LYS A 834 -13.56 -24.71 -46.86
N ARG A 835 -13.15 -25.98 -46.96
CA ARG A 835 -13.07 -26.88 -45.81
C ARG A 835 -11.65 -26.91 -45.26
N ILE A 836 -11.52 -26.77 -43.94
CA ILE A 836 -10.28 -26.98 -43.18
C ILE A 836 -10.52 -28.17 -42.25
N SER A 837 -9.77 -29.24 -42.47
CA SER A 837 -9.88 -30.48 -41.69
C SER A 837 -8.56 -31.25 -41.72
N GLY A 838 -8.37 -32.14 -40.77
CA GLY A 838 -7.33 -33.17 -40.75
C GLY A 838 -7.94 -34.57 -40.65
N SER A 839 -7.07 -35.58 -40.54
CA SER A 839 -7.47 -36.96 -40.23
C SER A 839 -8.08 -37.10 -38.83
N ASP A 840 -7.72 -36.21 -37.91
CA ASP A 840 -8.26 -36.10 -36.56
C ASP A 840 -8.33 -34.63 -36.08
N ARG A 841 -8.77 -34.44 -34.83
CA ARG A 841 -8.89 -33.11 -34.19
C ARG A 841 -7.55 -32.38 -34.07
N TYR A 842 -6.46 -33.13 -33.92
CA TYR A 842 -5.13 -32.59 -33.70
C TYR A 842 -4.55 -32.05 -35.01
N GLU A 843 -4.64 -32.82 -36.08
CA GLU A 843 -4.28 -32.34 -37.42
C GLU A 843 -5.22 -31.22 -37.91
N THR A 844 -6.50 -31.27 -37.56
CA THR A 844 -7.43 -30.14 -37.84
C THR A 844 -6.93 -28.85 -37.20
N SER A 845 -6.55 -28.88 -35.91
CA SER A 845 -6.01 -27.70 -35.21
C SER A 845 -4.75 -27.12 -35.88
N VAL A 846 -3.85 -28.00 -36.35
CA VAL A 846 -2.66 -27.61 -37.13
C VAL A 846 -3.05 -27.00 -38.47
N ASN A 847 -4.02 -27.57 -39.17
CA ASN A 847 -4.45 -27.06 -40.47
C ASN A 847 -5.19 -25.72 -40.35
N VAL A 848 -5.88 -25.47 -39.24
CA VAL A 848 -6.40 -24.14 -38.89
C VAL A 848 -5.26 -23.17 -38.60
N ALA A 849 -4.28 -23.56 -37.77
CA ALA A 849 -3.11 -22.72 -37.47
C ALA A 849 -2.33 -22.29 -38.73
N LYS A 850 -2.22 -23.17 -39.74
CA LYS A 850 -1.60 -22.85 -41.04
C LYS A 850 -2.35 -21.78 -41.85
N GLN A 851 -3.63 -21.53 -41.56
CA GLN A 851 -4.39 -20.46 -42.23
C GLN A 851 -4.25 -19.11 -41.52
N LEU A 852 -3.69 -19.10 -40.31
CA LEU A 852 -3.52 -17.88 -39.53
C LEU A 852 -2.26 -17.11 -39.97
N ALA A 853 -2.26 -15.81 -39.72
CA ALA A 853 -1.07 -14.97 -39.83
C ALA A 853 0.05 -15.54 -38.94
N LYS A 854 1.30 -15.32 -39.35
CA LYS A 854 2.45 -15.81 -38.58
C LYS A 854 2.45 -15.17 -37.19
N SER A 855 2.63 -16.01 -36.18
CA SER A 855 2.79 -15.61 -34.79
C SER A 855 4.04 -16.26 -34.19
N GLU A 856 4.65 -15.59 -33.23
CA GLU A 856 5.75 -16.15 -32.43
C GLU A 856 5.24 -16.96 -31.24
N GLN A 857 3.96 -16.81 -30.91
CA GLN A 857 3.30 -17.42 -29.76
C GLN A 857 2.19 -18.36 -30.21
N ALA A 858 1.99 -19.46 -29.48
CA ALA A 858 0.90 -20.39 -29.71
C ALA A 858 0.34 -20.92 -28.40
N VAL A 859 -0.91 -21.35 -28.43
CA VAL A 859 -1.57 -21.98 -27.30
C VAL A 859 -1.65 -23.48 -27.53
N VAL A 860 -1.38 -24.27 -26.50
CA VAL A 860 -1.54 -25.73 -26.50
C VAL A 860 -2.53 -26.13 -25.41
N THR A 861 -3.62 -26.78 -25.80
CA THR A 861 -4.66 -27.27 -24.88
C THR A 861 -4.95 -28.75 -25.13
N THR A 862 -5.60 -29.44 -24.17
CA THR A 862 -6.03 -30.81 -24.40
C THR A 862 -7.15 -30.86 -25.44
N GLY A 863 -7.04 -31.77 -26.40
CA GLY A 863 -8.13 -32.05 -27.34
C GLY A 863 -9.18 -33.00 -26.77
N GLU A 864 -9.00 -33.53 -25.56
CA GLU A 864 -9.90 -34.50 -24.92
C GLU A 864 -11.00 -33.80 -24.08
N GLY A 865 -10.74 -32.58 -23.62
CA GLY A 865 -11.70 -31.67 -23.02
C GLY A 865 -11.96 -30.44 -23.91
N PHE A 866 -12.84 -29.54 -23.45
CA PHE A 866 -13.13 -28.28 -24.15
C PHE A 866 -12.87 -27.03 -23.31
N ALA A 867 -12.97 -27.12 -21.98
CA ALA A 867 -13.02 -25.94 -21.14
C ALA A 867 -11.71 -25.12 -21.14
N ASP A 868 -10.56 -25.79 -21.15
CA ASP A 868 -9.25 -25.14 -21.26
C ASP A 868 -9.11 -24.34 -22.56
N ALA A 869 -9.54 -24.94 -23.68
CA ALA A 869 -9.52 -24.28 -24.98
C ALA A 869 -10.50 -23.10 -25.06
N LEU A 870 -11.70 -23.23 -24.49
CA LEU A 870 -12.68 -22.15 -24.44
C LEU A 870 -12.23 -20.99 -23.55
N SER A 871 -11.51 -21.29 -22.46
CA SER A 871 -11.00 -20.28 -21.52
C SER A 871 -10.04 -19.30 -22.19
N ILE A 872 -9.22 -19.80 -23.11
CA ILE A 872 -8.20 -19.01 -23.80
C ILE A 872 -8.62 -18.56 -25.20
N ALA A 873 -9.70 -19.11 -25.78
CA ALA A 873 -10.05 -18.86 -27.18
C ALA A 873 -10.21 -17.37 -27.57
N PRO A 874 -10.90 -16.51 -26.79
CA PRO A 874 -11.00 -15.07 -27.10
C PRO A 874 -9.65 -14.35 -27.05
N ILE A 875 -8.81 -14.70 -26.07
CA ILE A 875 -7.49 -14.12 -25.84
C ILE A 875 -6.53 -14.56 -26.95
N ALA A 876 -6.49 -15.84 -27.25
CA ALA A 876 -5.70 -16.41 -28.33
C ALA A 876 -6.05 -15.75 -29.66
N ALA A 877 -7.34 -15.56 -29.94
CA ALA A 877 -7.79 -14.87 -31.14
C ALA A 877 -7.36 -13.40 -31.17
N SER A 878 -7.56 -12.65 -30.08
CA SER A 878 -7.20 -11.22 -30.00
C SER A 878 -5.69 -10.97 -30.09
N LEU A 879 -4.88 -11.95 -29.65
CA LEU A 879 -3.42 -11.91 -29.70
C LEU A 879 -2.83 -12.67 -30.91
N ASN A 880 -3.66 -13.07 -31.88
CA ASN A 880 -3.25 -13.82 -33.07
C ASN A 880 -2.47 -15.13 -32.78
N MET A 881 -2.76 -15.77 -31.64
CA MET A 881 -2.17 -17.06 -31.26
C MET A 881 -3.01 -18.22 -31.82
N PRO A 882 -2.43 -19.15 -32.60
CA PRO A 882 -3.10 -20.40 -32.94
C PRO A 882 -3.34 -21.26 -31.70
N ILE A 883 -4.45 -21.99 -31.68
CA ILE A 883 -4.75 -23.00 -30.67
C ILE A 883 -4.45 -24.37 -31.27
N LEU A 884 -3.46 -25.05 -30.72
CA LEU A 884 -3.07 -26.41 -31.04
C LEU A 884 -3.61 -27.37 -29.99
N LEU A 885 -4.11 -28.52 -30.42
CA LEU A 885 -4.65 -29.54 -29.53
C LEU A 885 -3.63 -30.66 -29.30
N THR A 886 -3.59 -31.23 -28.10
CA THR A 886 -2.78 -32.42 -27.78
C THR A 886 -3.59 -33.52 -27.09
N LYS A 887 -3.11 -34.77 -27.16
CA LYS A 887 -3.62 -35.85 -26.30
C LYS A 887 -3.03 -35.70 -24.90
N LYS A 888 -3.72 -36.25 -23.90
CA LYS A 888 -3.20 -36.32 -22.53
C LYS A 888 -1.90 -37.12 -22.45
N SER A 889 -1.79 -38.22 -23.20
CA SER A 889 -0.64 -39.14 -23.08
C SER A 889 0.57 -38.78 -23.96
N SER A 890 0.40 -37.94 -24.99
CA SER A 890 1.44 -37.72 -26.00
C SER A 890 1.13 -36.53 -26.91
N LEU A 891 2.16 -35.84 -27.40
CA LEU A 891 2.00 -34.86 -28.48
C LEU A 891 1.75 -35.61 -29.81
N PRO A 892 0.63 -35.38 -30.52
CA PRO A 892 0.36 -36.04 -31.80
C PRO A 892 1.41 -35.66 -32.85
N GLN A 893 1.78 -36.61 -33.73
CA GLN A 893 2.86 -36.41 -34.71
C GLN A 893 2.61 -35.22 -35.65
N SER A 894 1.34 -34.94 -36.00
CA SER A 894 0.96 -33.77 -36.81
C SER A 894 1.31 -32.45 -36.11
N VAL A 895 1.06 -32.37 -34.80
CA VAL A 895 1.32 -31.21 -33.95
C VAL A 895 2.81 -31.09 -33.66
N GLU A 896 3.48 -32.19 -33.31
CA GLU A 896 4.92 -32.21 -33.06
C GLU A 896 5.71 -31.74 -34.29
N ARG A 897 5.37 -32.23 -35.49
CA ARG A 897 6.01 -31.78 -36.73
C ARG A 897 5.77 -30.30 -36.98
N TYR A 898 4.57 -29.80 -36.70
CA TYR A 898 4.25 -28.39 -36.89
C TYR A 898 5.01 -27.50 -35.90
N VAL A 899 5.03 -27.85 -34.62
CA VAL A 899 5.80 -27.17 -33.55
C VAL A 899 7.29 -27.13 -33.86
N LYS A 900 7.86 -28.19 -34.46
CA LYS A 900 9.28 -28.23 -34.85
C LYS A 900 9.62 -27.39 -36.09
N THR A 901 8.66 -27.14 -36.97
CA THR A 901 8.89 -26.45 -38.26
C THR A 901 8.38 -25.02 -38.29
N THR A 902 7.63 -24.61 -37.28
CA THR A 902 7.09 -23.25 -37.15
C THR A 902 8.15 -22.26 -36.67
N THR A 903 7.86 -20.97 -36.88
CA THR A 903 8.63 -19.86 -36.31
C THR A 903 8.29 -19.60 -34.84
N MET A 904 7.19 -20.16 -34.32
CA MET A 904 6.75 -19.99 -32.93
C MET A 904 7.80 -20.48 -31.95
N LYS A 905 8.09 -19.67 -30.92
CA LYS A 905 9.11 -19.94 -29.88
C LYS A 905 8.54 -19.99 -28.48
N GLU A 906 7.33 -19.49 -28.27
CA GLU A 906 6.69 -19.44 -26.96
C GLU A 906 5.34 -20.13 -27.01
N PHE A 907 5.13 -21.06 -26.08
CA PHE A 907 3.89 -21.84 -26.00
C PHE A 907 3.20 -21.60 -24.66
N PHE A 908 1.91 -21.28 -24.69
CA PHE A 908 1.06 -21.27 -23.49
C PHE A 908 0.35 -22.60 -23.38
N VAL A 909 0.64 -23.37 -22.33
CA VAL A 909 -0.01 -24.63 -22.01
C VAL A 909 -1.17 -24.35 -21.07
N ILE A 910 -2.40 -24.49 -21.56
CA ILE A 910 -3.61 -24.23 -20.75
C ILE A 910 -4.18 -25.56 -20.28
N GLY A 911 -4.32 -25.68 -18.96
CA GLY A 911 -4.79 -26.88 -18.28
C GLY A 911 -3.71 -27.52 -17.40
N GLY A 912 -4.15 -28.15 -16.30
CA GLY A 912 -3.27 -28.78 -15.32
C GLY A 912 -2.50 -29.99 -15.85
N THR A 913 -1.64 -30.56 -15.01
CA THR A 913 -0.85 -31.76 -15.36
C THR A 913 -1.71 -33.00 -15.61
N SER A 914 -2.93 -33.03 -15.08
CA SER A 914 -3.94 -34.06 -15.34
C SER A 914 -4.51 -34.00 -16.76
N ALA A 915 -4.50 -32.83 -17.40
CA ALA A 915 -4.94 -32.60 -18.78
C ALA A 915 -3.77 -32.69 -19.77
N ILE A 916 -2.64 -32.06 -19.43
CA ILE A 916 -1.40 -32.07 -20.22
C ILE A 916 -0.23 -32.32 -19.28
N PRO A 917 0.25 -33.57 -19.13
CA PRO A 917 1.39 -33.91 -18.29
C PRO A 917 2.66 -33.14 -18.68
N ASN A 918 3.55 -32.93 -17.71
CA ASN A 918 4.82 -32.25 -17.94
C ASN A 918 5.71 -32.96 -18.97
N THR A 919 5.56 -34.29 -19.12
CA THR A 919 6.25 -35.06 -20.17
C THR A 919 5.84 -34.61 -21.57
N VAL A 920 4.55 -34.28 -21.78
CA VAL A 920 4.05 -33.75 -23.06
C VAL A 920 4.45 -32.29 -23.22
N ALA A 921 4.24 -31.46 -22.21
CA ALA A 921 4.55 -30.02 -22.28
C ALA A 921 6.03 -29.73 -22.58
N LYS A 922 6.95 -30.49 -21.97
CA LYS A 922 8.40 -30.39 -22.23
C LYS A 922 8.80 -30.62 -23.69
N THR A 923 7.98 -31.33 -24.48
CA THR A 923 8.26 -31.53 -25.92
C THR A 923 8.11 -30.26 -26.76
N LEU A 924 7.46 -29.22 -26.21
CA LEU A 924 7.23 -27.93 -26.87
C LEU A 924 8.46 -26.99 -26.79
N GLY A 925 9.43 -27.29 -25.92
CA GLY A 925 10.56 -26.39 -25.64
C GLY A 925 10.21 -25.36 -24.56
N LYS A 926 10.27 -24.06 -24.89
CA LYS A 926 9.92 -22.97 -23.96
C LYS A 926 8.39 -22.86 -23.88
N TYR A 927 7.84 -23.10 -22.69
CA TYR A 927 6.41 -22.97 -22.45
C TYR A 927 6.12 -22.36 -21.09
N GLU A 928 4.96 -21.70 -20.99
CA GLU A 928 4.36 -21.20 -19.76
C GLU A 928 3.07 -21.98 -19.51
N ARG A 929 2.83 -22.46 -18.30
CA ARG A 929 1.60 -23.19 -17.96
C ARG A 929 0.66 -22.33 -17.15
N ILE A 930 -0.61 -22.27 -17.56
CA ILE A 930 -1.69 -21.64 -16.81
C ILE A 930 -2.77 -22.68 -16.55
N SER A 931 -3.13 -22.89 -15.29
CA SER A 931 -4.09 -23.92 -14.87
C SER A 931 -4.73 -23.57 -13.53
N GLY A 932 -5.82 -24.24 -13.19
CA GLY A 932 -6.41 -24.30 -11.85
C GLY A 932 -6.85 -25.72 -11.50
N ASN A 933 -7.41 -25.91 -10.31
CA ASN A 933 -7.89 -27.21 -9.83
C ASN A 933 -9.09 -27.72 -10.64
N ASP A 934 -9.89 -26.80 -11.16
CA ASP A 934 -10.98 -27.10 -12.07
C ASP A 934 -11.00 -26.17 -13.31
N ARG A 935 -12.07 -26.30 -14.11
CA ARG A 935 -12.24 -25.52 -15.35
C ARG A 935 -12.54 -24.04 -15.12
N TYR A 936 -13.15 -23.69 -14.00
CA TYR A 936 -13.55 -22.31 -13.68
C TYR A 936 -12.37 -21.56 -13.07
N GLU A 937 -11.57 -22.23 -12.24
CA GLU A 937 -10.30 -21.71 -11.78
C GLU A 937 -9.29 -21.57 -12.92
N THR A 938 -9.20 -22.55 -13.82
CA THR A 938 -8.37 -22.41 -15.04
C THR A 938 -8.81 -21.21 -15.88
N ASN A 939 -10.12 -21.00 -16.05
CA ASN A 939 -10.66 -19.82 -16.73
C ASN A 939 -10.28 -18.51 -16.03
N SER A 940 -10.44 -18.46 -14.72
CA SER A 940 -10.10 -17.31 -13.87
C SER A 940 -8.60 -16.97 -13.96
N ASN A 941 -7.72 -17.98 -13.83
CA ASN A 941 -6.27 -17.81 -13.90
C ASN A 941 -5.80 -17.36 -15.29
N VAL A 942 -6.44 -17.83 -16.37
CA VAL A 942 -6.20 -17.32 -17.72
C VAL A 942 -6.58 -15.85 -17.84
N ILE A 943 -7.73 -15.45 -17.30
CA ILE A 943 -8.18 -14.04 -17.33
C ILE A 943 -7.22 -13.17 -16.50
N HIS A 944 -6.84 -13.61 -15.29
CA HIS A 944 -5.88 -12.90 -14.43
C HIS A 944 -4.53 -12.68 -15.13
N TYR A 945 -3.99 -13.73 -15.75
CA TYR A 945 -2.69 -13.66 -16.43
C TYR A 945 -2.68 -12.66 -17.60
N PHE A 946 -3.79 -12.58 -18.35
CA PHE A 946 -3.91 -11.71 -19.53
C PHE A 946 -4.67 -10.40 -19.25
N ALA A 947 -4.94 -10.07 -17.98
CA ALA A 947 -5.85 -8.98 -17.63
C ALA A 947 -5.45 -7.62 -18.24
N ASN A 948 -4.16 -7.31 -18.25
CA ASN A 948 -3.61 -6.08 -18.84
C ASN A 948 -3.72 -6.00 -20.38
N LYS A 949 -4.07 -7.11 -21.05
CA LYS A 949 -4.29 -7.18 -22.50
C LYS A 949 -5.77 -7.32 -22.86
N LEU A 950 -6.65 -7.34 -21.87
CA LEU A 950 -8.08 -7.56 -22.03
C LEU A 950 -8.86 -6.26 -21.81
N ASN A 951 -9.90 -6.08 -22.63
CA ASN A 951 -10.94 -5.09 -22.38
C ASN A 951 -11.99 -5.68 -21.44
N MET A 952 -11.95 -5.26 -20.17
CA MET A 952 -12.89 -5.70 -19.14
C MET A 952 -14.24 -4.94 -19.16
N SER A 953 -14.48 -4.06 -20.14
CA SER A 953 -15.71 -3.24 -20.21
C SER A 953 -16.98 -4.04 -20.54
N THR A 954 -16.84 -5.13 -21.31
CA THR A 954 -17.99 -5.92 -21.78
C THR A 954 -17.79 -7.45 -21.73
N PRO A 955 -17.40 -8.04 -20.59
CA PRO A 955 -17.14 -9.47 -20.48
C PRO A 955 -18.39 -10.31 -20.83
N LEU A 956 -18.14 -11.48 -21.42
CA LEU A 956 -19.18 -12.47 -21.70
C LEU A 956 -19.22 -13.50 -20.57
N ILE A 957 -20.40 -13.93 -20.14
CA ILE A 957 -20.61 -15.05 -19.21
C ILE A 957 -21.29 -16.19 -19.97
N ALA A 958 -20.72 -17.38 -19.89
CA ALA A 958 -21.29 -18.59 -20.50
C ALA A 958 -21.14 -19.79 -19.58
N THR A 959 -21.96 -20.83 -19.79
CA THR A 959 -21.80 -22.08 -19.03
C THR A 959 -20.50 -22.79 -19.44
N GLY A 960 -19.72 -23.21 -18.45
CA GLY A 960 -18.59 -24.12 -18.62
C GLY A 960 -18.99 -25.60 -18.55
N SER A 961 -20.26 -25.92 -18.27
CA SER A 961 -20.78 -27.30 -18.23
C SER A 961 -21.02 -27.86 -19.64
N ASN A 962 -21.11 -27.00 -20.66
CA ASN A 962 -21.28 -27.34 -22.07
C ASN A 962 -20.47 -26.37 -22.94
N TYR A 963 -20.35 -26.62 -24.24
CA TYR A 963 -19.43 -25.87 -25.12
C TYR A 963 -20.05 -24.92 -26.19
N PRO A 964 -21.24 -25.17 -26.79
CA PRO A 964 -21.66 -24.43 -27.99
C PRO A 964 -21.83 -22.92 -27.80
N ASP A 965 -22.38 -22.51 -26.66
CA ASP A 965 -22.68 -21.11 -26.35
C ASP A 965 -21.38 -20.32 -26.12
N ALA A 966 -20.48 -20.86 -25.29
CA ALA A 966 -19.15 -20.28 -25.07
C ALA A 966 -18.30 -20.25 -26.36
N LEU A 967 -18.40 -21.29 -27.21
CA LEU A 967 -17.69 -21.34 -28.48
C LEU A 967 -18.16 -20.23 -29.44
N SER A 968 -19.46 -20.09 -29.67
CA SER A 968 -19.99 -19.03 -30.54
C SER A 968 -19.74 -17.64 -29.95
N GLY A 969 -19.95 -17.49 -28.63
CA GLY A 969 -19.63 -16.28 -27.89
C GLY A 969 -18.16 -15.86 -27.97
N SER A 970 -17.23 -16.82 -28.04
CA SER A 970 -15.79 -16.52 -28.10
C SER A 970 -15.37 -15.70 -29.32
N ALA A 971 -16.06 -15.82 -30.45
CA ALA A 971 -15.80 -14.99 -31.63
C ALA A 971 -16.22 -13.53 -31.40
N LEU A 972 -17.36 -13.32 -30.74
CA LEU A 972 -17.82 -11.99 -30.33
C LEU A 972 -16.87 -11.39 -29.28
N ALA A 973 -16.47 -12.20 -28.28
CA ALA A 973 -15.52 -11.79 -27.26
C ALA A 973 -14.18 -11.35 -27.87
N ALA A 974 -13.63 -12.16 -28.79
CA ALA A 974 -12.42 -11.82 -29.53
C ALA A 974 -12.56 -10.52 -30.33
N SER A 975 -13.69 -10.29 -30.99
CA SER A 975 -13.93 -9.04 -31.74
C SER A 975 -13.93 -7.78 -30.87
N LYS A 976 -14.17 -7.93 -29.56
CA LYS A 976 -14.18 -6.86 -28.56
C LYS A 976 -12.92 -6.82 -27.70
N GLY A 977 -12.00 -7.77 -27.86
CA GLY A 977 -10.84 -7.95 -26.99
C GLY A 977 -11.19 -8.26 -25.53
N THR A 978 -12.37 -8.83 -25.26
CA THR A 978 -12.91 -9.05 -23.91
C THR A 978 -12.90 -10.54 -23.55
N PRO A 979 -12.87 -10.94 -22.26
CA PRO A 979 -12.86 -12.35 -21.90
C PRO A 979 -14.24 -13.01 -21.99
N VAL A 980 -14.23 -14.35 -21.94
CA VAL A 980 -15.40 -15.17 -21.61
C VAL A 980 -15.18 -15.79 -20.24
N LEU A 981 -16.03 -15.41 -19.28
CA LEU A 981 -16.15 -15.98 -17.95
C LEU A 981 -16.98 -17.26 -18.04
N LEU A 982 -16.43 -18.36 -17.53
CA LEU A 982 -17.12 -19.64 -17.46
C LEU A 982 -17.61 -19.88 -16.03
N THR A 983 -18.86 -20.35 -15.90
CA THR A 983 -19.42 -20.79 -14.62
C THR A 983 -20.22 -22.09 -14.77
N HIS A 984 -20.52 -22.78 -13.67
CA HIS A 984 -21.29 -24.03 -13.71
C HIS A 984 -22.77 -23.76 -13.95
N ALA A 985 -23.44 -24.60 -14.73
CA ALA A 985 -24.85 -24.41 -15.12
C ALA A 985 -25.88 -24.40 -13.97
N LYS A 986 -25.49 -24.84 -12.77
CA LYS A 986 -26.39 -24.98 -11.60
C LYS A 986 -25.90 -24.31 -10.33
N GLN A 987 -24.66 -23.83 -10.29
CA GLN A 987 -24.05 -23.31 -9.06
C GLN A 987 -23.04 -22.22 -9.42
N ALA A 988 -23.19 -21.04 -8.84
CA ALA A 988 -22.23 -19.97 -9.00
C ALA A 988 -20.88 -20.42 -8.43
N GLN A 989 -19.86 -20.43 -9.28
CA GLN A 989 -18.53 -20.88 -8.89
C GLN A 989 -17.82 -19.75 -8.18
N VAL A 990 -17.30 -20.03 -6.97
CA VAL A 990 -16.61 -19.05 -6.12
C VAL A 990 -15.48 -18.37 -6.88
N THR A 991 -14.71 -19.11 -7.67
CA THR A 991 -13.62 -18.56 -8.50
C THR A 991 -14.13 -17.56 -9.54
N THR A 992 -15.25 -17.85 -10.22
CA THR A 992 -15.89 -16.91 -11.15
C THR A 992 -16.39 -15.66 -10.42
N LYS A 993 -16.98 -15.81 -9.22
CA LYS A 993 -17.41 -14.67 -8.38
C LYS A 993 -16.23 -13.78 -8.03
N LYS A 994 -15.11 -14.36 -7.58
CA LYS A 994 -13.87 -13.62 -7.28
C LYS A 994 -13.33 -12.87 -8.50
N THR A 995 -13.35 -13.48 -9.69
CA THR A 995 -12.95 -12.79 -10.92
C THR A 995 -13.90 -11.66 -11.31
N ILE A 996 -15.21 -11.84 -11.11
CA ILE A 996 -16.22 -10.78 -11.33
C ILE A 996 -16.03 -9.64 -10.35
N SER A 997 -15.82 -9.92 -9.05
CA SER A 997 -15.53 -8.90 -8.04
C SER A 997 -14.26 -8.12 -8.40
N LYS A 998 -13.16 -8.83 -8.66
CA LYS A 998 -11.86 -8.24 -9.00
C LYS A 998 -11.87 -7.32 -10.22
N TYR A 999 -12.65 -7.66 -11.25
CA TYR A 999 -12.69 -6.87 -12.50
C TYR A 999 -14.01 -6.12 -12.72
N GLY A 1000 -14.96 -6.22 -11.80
CA GLY A 1000 -16.31 -5.68 -11.94
C GLY A 1000 -16.31 -4.17 -12.08
N ALA A 1001 -15.40 -3.49 -11.39
CA ALA A 1001 -15.20 -2.04 -11.48
C ALA A 1001 -14.86 -1.57 -12.91
N PHE A 1002 -14.29 -2.44 -13.76
CA PHE A 1002 -13.99 -2.11 -15.15
C PHE A 1002 -15.14 -2.42 -16.11
N ALA A 1003 -16.18 -3.14 -15.66
CA ALA A 1003 -17.27 -3.60 -16.50
C ALA A 1003 -18.43 -2.60 -16.55
N ASN A 1004 -18.84 -2.23 -17.76
CA ASN A 1004 -20.04 -1.41 -17.97
C ASN A 1004 -21.26 -2.27 -18.33
N LYS A 1005 -21.02 -3.50 -18.80
CA LYS A 1005 -22.06 -4.45 -19.20
C LYS A 1005 -21.55 -5.88 -19.19
N TYR A 1006 -22.38 -6.83 -18.77
CA TYR A 1006 -22.14 -8.27 -18.93
C TYR A 1006 -23.04 -8.86 -20.00
N TYR A 1007 -22.46 -9.65 -20.91
CA TYR A 1007 -23.23 -10.39 -21.92
C TYR A 1007 -23.42 -11.84 -21.48
N ILE A 1008 -24.66 -12.25 -21.20
CA ILE A 1008 -24.96 -13.63 -20.80
C ILE A 1008 -25.26 -14.45 -22.05
N VAL A 1009 -24.37 -15.37 -22.43
CA VAL A 1009 -24.51 -16.17 -23.64
C VAL A 1009 -25.11 -17.54 -23.32
N GLY A 1010 -26.27 -17.82 -23.90
CA GLY A 1010 -27.04 -19.03 -23.66
C GLY A 1010 -28.41 -18.77 -23.01
N GLY A 1011 -29.36 -19.66 -23.28
CA GLY A 1011 -30.71 -19.58 -22.74
C GLY A 1011 -30.78 -19.83 -21.23
N LYS A 1012 -31.94 -19.59 -20.62
CA LYS A 1012 -32.16 -19.79 -19.17
C LYS A 1012 -31.93 -21.23 -18.70
N SER A 1013 -32.06 -22.21 -19.59
CA SER A 1013 -31.74 -23.62 -19.31
C SER A 1013 -30.23 -23.90 -19.24
N ALA A 1014 -29.40 -23.02 -19.82
CA ALA A 1014 -27.93 -23.11 -19.76
C ALA A 1014 -27.38 -22.35 -18.56
N LEU A 1015 -27.93 -21.15 -18.29
CA LEU A 1015 -27.66 -20.33 -17.11
C LEU A 1015 -28.96 -19.61 -16.72
N SER A 1016 -29.57 -19.96 -15.58
CA SER A 1016 -30.79 -19.29 -15.11
C SER A 1016 -30.51 -17.84 -14.70
N ASP A 1017 -31.56 -17.02 -14.56
CA ASP A 1017 -31.36 -15.62 -14.17
C ASP A 1017 -30.93 -15.53 -12.70
N GLU A 1018 -31.45 -16.40 -11.83
CA GLU A 1018 -31.09 -16.50 -10.42
C GLU A 1018 -29.61 -16.89 -10.26
N LEU A 1019 -29.15 -17.87 -11.03
CA LEU A 1019 -27.76 -18.27 -11.05
C LEU A 1019 -26.85 -17.12 -11.51
N VAL A 1020 -27.25 -16.41 -12.56
CA VAL A 1020 -26.47 -15.26 -13.05
C VAL A 1020 -26.42 -14.17 -11.98
N GLN A 1021 -27.53 -13.87 -11.32
CA GLN A 1021 -27.58 -12.88 -10.24
C GLN A 1021 -26.65 -13.26 -9.09
N SER A 1022 -26.63 -14.53 -8.68
CA SER A 1022 -25.75 -15.04 -7.61
C SER A 1022 -24.24 -14.99 -7.92
N LEU A 1023 -23.86 -14.63 -9.15
CA LEU A 1023 -22.46 -14.35 -9.49
C LEU A 1023 -21.98 -12.96 -9.05
N PHE A 1024 -22.93 -12.06 -8.75
CA PHE A 1024 -22.70 -10.64 -8.42
C PHE A 1024 -23.10 -10.28 -6.99
N GLU A 1025 -23.74 -11.21 -6.29
CA GLU A 1025 -23.90 -11.22 -4.82
C GLU A 1025 -22.64 -11.81 -4.21
#